data_AF-A0A8W8MCE4-F1
#
_entry.id   AF-A0A8W8MCE4-F1
#
_cell.length_a   1.000
_cell.length_b   1.000
_cell.length_c   1.000
_cell.angle_alpha   90.00
_cell.angle_beta   90.00
_cell.angle_gamma   90.00
#
_symmetry.space_group_name_H-M   'P 1'
#
loop_
_entity.id
_entity.type
_entity.pdbx_description
1 polymer ?
#
loop_
_entity_poly.entity_id
_entity_poly.type
_entity_poly.pdbx_seq_one_letter_code
_entity_poly.pdbx_strand_id
1 'polypeptide(L)'
;MVNSYVKLYTYQINMSSNATQHTQLVFQLMSESVYHGMCHRIGTPEDVGYRRDMADISEFLGNLLQRKDQSKVMISGSHKEGFRLDKSDKDIMILQPNHRVIWDMSQCEVYNADRQKLILCNTSESPPGFALLWLPIGITYMNEYVFSACVRIKERLYISSSKFREITCSLIRPNSTIHGPCGSGLVGRKMHDYAHCFVSDFWPPAASSWIDRCHFWPPQHVSSDIVRNGCHFVAIGHKLGNHSDIEWRISFSQAENKLVYSMNHAQFLIYGLLKLFLEDVINAGLSDEEKMLCSYHMKTAIFWAIQQNMLTHWCPENIMAGFWICFKIVLKWVYNGVCPNFFIPQNNMFLCRINGQDQRNLFRRLYELYEKGSSLLLHISLIRHYILKVLIYSGPIVSYNCDLGSELTFDDKFYREIEHSDDIITSNLQSCAKALLTIERLICSPLTSYTIILLQKLTATVLQSTAFILHNQYIDKNGNKNTYIRDKKALHLLRLSMKFGYVSDMLYIAMFYYKTFRYKDALSIIDISKVKMSQPYVRFRGNGQGWAYIEAVGGQPWSTKITQAIANNLRLDNGICYITELLLEQESGKRSNRTWILISPFILANMLEILICRHNDTSRAQAALDNITALIQHGEEDFVAKDTMDISWEILGICQEINGNIQAARFSFQQSLQQYPFFEIQLATRERIQNLNDQEKH
;
A
#
# COMPACT_ATOMS: atom_id res chain seq x y z
N MET A 1 43.68 15.48 25.43
CA MET A 1 43.78 14.27 24.59
C MET A 1 43.09 14.50 23.24
N VAL A 2 43.59 15.46 22.47
CA VAL A 2 42.88 16.07 21.32
C VAL A 2 43.62 15.83 19.98
N ASN A 3 44.72 15.07 19.95
CA ASN A 3 45.49 14.80 18.73
C ASN A 3 45.60 13.32 18.32
N SER A 4 44.82 12.42 18.94
CA SER A 4 44.74 10.99 18.59
C SER A 4 43.42 10.57 17.93
N TYR A 5 42.42 11.46 17.87
CA TYR A 5 41.06 11.16 17.36
C TYR A 5 40.84 11.44 15.86
N VAL A 6 41.86 11.91 15.14
CA VAL A 6 41.79 12.17 13.68
C VAL A 6 42.60 11.15 12.87
N LYS A 7 43.40 10.28 13.52
CA LYS A 7 44.22 9.26 12.83
C LYS A 7 43.56 7.88 12.63
N LEU A 8 42.28 7.73 12.97
CA LEU A 8 41.47 6.53 12.71
C LEU A 8 40.42 6.71 11.59
N TYR A 9 40.44 7.86 10.91
CA TYR A 9 39.59 8.16 9.74
C TYR A 9 39.97 7.37 8.46
N THR A 10 40.94 6.48 8.55
CA THR A 10 41.48 5.72 7.40
C THR A 10 41.42 4.21 7.57
N TYR A 11 40.86 3.67 8.67
CA TYR A 11 40.98 2.22 8.94
C TYR A 11 39.99 1.31 8.20
N GLN A 12 39.11 1.87 7.37
CA GLN A 12 38.31 1.10 6.40
C GLN A 12 38.28 1.70 4.99
N ILE A 13 38.84 2.89 4.80
CA ILE A 13 39.19 3.41 3.46
C ILE A 13 40.54 2.79 3.02
N ASN A 14 41.46 2.47 3.93
CA ASN A 14 42.73 1.79 3.58
C ASN A 14 42.63 0.27 3.36
N MET A 15 41.44 -0.32 3.34
CA MET A 15 41.25 -1.64 2.69
C MET A 15 41.49 -1.57 1.18
N SER A 16 41.66 -0.38 0.58
CA SER A 16 42.08 -0.24 -0.82
C SER A 16 43.56 0.10 -1.01
N SER A 17 44.35 0.32 0.05
CA SER A 17 45.78 0.66 -0.11
C SER A 17 46.75 -0.29 0.61
N ASN A 18 46.30 -1.02 1.65
CA ASN A 18 47.12 -1.99 2.37
C ASN A 18 46.49 -3.41 2.46
N ALA A 19 45.35 -3.64 1.82
CA ALA A 19 44.82 -4.99 1.67
C ALA A 19 45.54 -5.68 0.52
N THR A 20 45.83 -6.98 0.66
CA THR A 20 46.26 -7.77 -0.50
C THR A 20 45.16 -7.72 -1.56
N GLN A 21 45.52 -7.72 -2.84
CA GLN A 21 44.55 -7.74 -3.96
C GLN A 21 43.46 -8.81 -3.77
N HIS A 22 43.82 -9.92 -3.14
CA HIS A 22 42.91 -11.01 -2.78
C HIS A 22 41.80 -10.57 -1.80
N THR A 23 42.10 -9.79 -0.76
CA THR A 23 41.10 -9.32 0.21
C THR A 23 40.13 -8.32 -0.41
N GLN A 24 40.61 -7.46 -1.30
CA GLN A 24 39.75 -6.51 -2.03
C GLN A 24 38.81 -7.24 -2.99
N LEU A 25 39.30 -8.26 -3.70
CA LEU A 25 38.49 -9.10 -4.57
C LEU A 25 37.39 -9.84 -3.80
N VAL A 26 37.73 -10.46 -2.67
CA VAL A 26 36.74 -11.16 -1.82
C VAL A 26 35.65 -10.20 -1.31
N PHE A 27 36.00 -8.96 -0.96
CA PHE A 27 35.02 -7.94 -0.55
C PHE A 27 34.06 -7.54 -1.68
N GLN A 28 34.56 -7.40 -2.91
CA GLN A 28 33.74 -7.10 -4.09
C GLN A 28 32.79 -8.26 -4.41
N LEU A 29 33.29 -9.50 -4.40
CA LEU A 29 32.46 -10.70 -4.63
C LEU A 29 31.36 -10.86 -3.57
N MET A 30 31.67 -10.58 -2.30
CA MET A 30 30.65 -10.55 -1.25
C MET A 30 29.62 -9.44 -1.49
N SER A 31 30.05 -8.27 -1.93
CA SER A 31 29.16 -7.15 -2.23
C SER A 31 28.20 -7.47 -3.37
N GLU A 32 28.68 -8.09 -4.45
CA GLU A 32 27.83 -8.55 -5.55
C GLU A 32 26.82 -9.62 -5.07
N SER A 33 27.26 -10.59 -4.28
CA SER A 33 26.36 -11.59 -3.71
C SER A 33 25.28 -10.97 -2.80
N VAL A 34 25.64 -9.97 -1.98
CA VAL A 34 24.67 -9.19 -1.20
C VAL A 34 23.72 -8.46 -2.13
N TYR A 35 24.20 -7.80 -3.19
CA TYR A 35 23.35 -7.14 -4.18
C TYR A 35 22.34 -8.12 -4.80
N HIS A 36 22.78 -9.31 -5.22
CA HIS A 36 21.88 -10.35 -5.73
C HIS A 36 20.85 -10.81 -4.69
N GLY A 37 21.27 -11.01 -3.44
CA GLY A 37 20.35 -11.34 -2.35
C GLY A 37 19.32 -10.24 -2.11
N MET A 38 19.75 -8.98 -2.17
CA MET A 38 18.88 -7.83 -2.03
C MET A 38 17.90 -7.70 -3.21
N CYS A 39 18.31 -7.96 -4.46
CA CYS A 39 17.42 -8.04 -5.61
C CYS A 39 16.36 -9.14 -5.43
N HIS A 40 16.74 -10.30 -4.90
CA HIS A 40 15.80 -11.38 -4.66
C HIS A 40 14.75 -11.00 -3.61
N ARG A 41 15.17 -10.33 -2.53
CA ARG A 41 14.31 -9.97 -1.38
C ARG A 41 13.48 -8.70 -1.59
N ILE A 42 14.09 -7.65 -2.11
CA ILE A 42 13.47 -6.33 -2.28
C ILE A 42 12.88 -6.18 -3.68
N GLY A 43 13.55 -6.72 -4.69
CA GLY A 43 13.14 -6.66 -6.08
C GLY A 43 14.28 -6.17 -6.97
N THR A 44 14.24 -6.59 -8.24
CA THR A 44 15.09 -6.09 -9.32
C THR A 44 14.74 -4.62 -9.69
N PRO A 45 15.50 -3.94 -10.56
CA PRO A 45 15.11 -2.62 -11.07
C PRO A 45 13.72 -2.63 -11.69
N GLU A 46 13.38 -3.70 -12.41
CA GLU A 46 12.07 -3.88 -13.05
C GLU A 46 10.96 -4.09 -12.02
N ASP A 47 11.19 -4.93 -10.99
CA ASP A 47 10.27 -5.10 -9.87
C ASP A 47 9.91 -3.77 -9.20
N VAL A 48 10.92 -2.94 -8.94
CA VAL A 48 10.74 -1.65 -8.29
C VAL A 48 10.06 -0.66 -9.24
N GLY A 49 10.41 -0.69 -10.53
CA GLY A 49 9.84 0.17 -11.57
C GLY A 49 8.32 0.01 -11.68
N TYR A 50 7.82 -1.20 -11.96
CA TYR A 50 6.37 -1.38 -12.14
C TYR A 50 5.58 -1.09 -10.85
N ARG A 51 6.13 -1.38 -9.65
CA ARG A 51 5.45 -1.07 -8.37
C ARG A 51 5.24 0.43 -8.17
N ARG A 52 6.22 1.23 -8.59
CA ARG A 52 6.16 2.70 -8.51
C ARG A 52 5.14 3.24 -9.52
N ASP A 53 5.24 2.80 -10.78
CA ASP A 53 4.31 3.19 -11.84
C ASP A 53 2.86 2.86 -11.46
N MET A 54 2.60 1.65 -10.98
CA MET A 54 1.26 1.22 -10.57
C MET A 54 0.74 2.04 -9.39
N ALA A 55 1.58 2.29 -8.38
CA ALA A 55 1.18 3.14 -7.25
C ALA A 55 0.89 4.60 -7.67
N ASP A 56 1.62 5.15 -8.63
CA ASP A 56 1.35 6.48 -9.20
C ASP A 56 0.02 6.51 -9.96
N ILE A 57 -0.27 5.48 -10.74
CA ILE A 57 -1.50 5.43 -11.55
C ILE A 57 -2.73 5.18 -10.69
N SER A 58 -2.65 4.29 -9.71
CA SER A 58 -3.75 4.06 -8.77
C SER A 58 -4.07 5.31 -7.96
N GLU A 59 -3.04 6.03 -7.48
CA GLU A 59 -3.22 7.33 -6.81
C GLU A 59 -3.85 8.37 -7.74
N PHE A 60 -3.35 8.50 -8.98
CA PHE A 60 -3.87 9.43 -9.97
C PHE A 60 -5.34 9.15 -10.31
N LEU A 61 -5.68 7.90 -10.61
CA LEU A 61 -7.04 7.49 -10.95
C LEU A 61 -7.99 7.67 -9.76
N GLY A 62 -7.60 7.26 -8.56
CA GLY A 62 -8.39 7.44 -7.35
C GLY A 62 -8.73 8.91 -7.10
N ASN A 63 -7.73 9.79 -7.16
CA ASN A 63 -7.90 11.23 -6.97
C ASN A 63 -8.73 11.88 -8.07
N LEU A 64 -8.61 11.40 -9.31
CA LEU A 64 -9.38 11.95 -10.42
C LEU A 64 -10.86 11.58 -10.30
N LEU A 65 -11.19 10.40 -9.78
CA LEU A 65 -12.58 9.95 -9.64
C LEU A 65 -13.33 10.62 -8.48
N GLN A 66 -12.62 11.18 -7.52
CA GLN A 66 -13.20 11.96 -6.42
C GLN A 66 -13.85 13.27 -6.91
N ARG A 67 -14.82 13.78 -6.13
CA ARG A 67 -15.42 15.11 -6.35
C ARG A 67 -14.39 16.21 -6.02
N LYS A 68 -14.54 17.40 -6.60
CA LYS A 68 -13.57 18.50 -6.41
C LYS A 68 -13.44 18.94 -4.95
N ASP A 69 -14.51 18.76 -4.21
CA ASP A 69 -14.78 19.16 -2.83
C ASP A 69 -14.44 18.04 -1.82
N GLN A 70 -14.01 16.87 -2.30
CA GLN A 70 -13.53 15.77 -1.48
C GLN A 70 -12.01 15.83 -1.27
N SER A 71 -11.55 15.35 -0.11
CA SER A 71 -10.14 15.24 0.21
C SER A 71 -9.42 14.30 -0.74
N LYS A 72 -8.29 14.76 -1.28
CA LYS A 72 -7.41 13.95 -2.12
C LYS A 72 -6.52 13.06 -1.28
N VAL A 73 -6.04 11.99 -1.87
CA VAL A 73 -5.15 11.02 -1.24
C VAL A 73 -3.76 11.11 -1.88
N MET A 74 -2.72 11.06 -1.07
CA MET A 74 -1.34 10.87 -1.54
C MET A 74 -0.75 9.66 -0.84
N ILE A 75 -0.31 8.67 -1.60
CA ILE A 75 0.35 7.49 -1.07
C ILE A 75 1.80 7.87 -0.77
N SER A 76 2.30 7.48 0.39
CA SER A 76 3.66 7.78 0.81
C SER A 76 4.36 6.58 1.43
N GLY A 77 5.58 6.80 1.94
CA GLY A 77 6.32 5.80 2.69
C GLY A 77 6.83 4.62 1.87
N SER A 78 7.17 3.54 2.57
CA SER A 78 7.95 2.43 2.01
C SER A 78 7.28 1.77 0.80
N HIS A 79 5.95 1.65 0.83
CA HIS A 79 5.19 1.02 -0.24
C HIS A 79 5.24 1.83 -1.53
N LYS A 80 5.05 3.15 -1.45
CA LYS A 80 5.16 4.08 -2.60
C LYS A 80 6.57 4.11 -3.18
N GLU A 81 7.58 3.98 -2.32
CA GLU A 81 9.00 3.95 -2.69
C GLU A 81 9.39 2.68 -3.46
N GLY A 82 8.55 1.62 -3.45
CA GLY A 82 8.76 0.36 -4.16
C GLY A 82 9.11 -0.85 -3.28
N PHE A 83 9.16 -0.67 -1.95
CA PHE A 83 9.43 -1.77 -1.00
C PHE A 83 8.19 -2.62 -0.74
N ARG A 84 8.40 -3.92 -0.53
CA ARG A 84 7.39 -4.89 -0.08
C ARG A 84 7.94 -5.71 1.10
N LEU A 85 8.41 -5.02 2.15
CA LEU A 85 8.91 -5.66 3.37
C LEU A 85 7.72 -6.01 4.28
N ASP A 86 7.77 -7.16 4.96
CA ASP A 86 6.63 -7.75 5.70
C ASP A 86 6.03 -6.83 6.76
N LYS A 87 6.86 -6.01 7.43
CA LYS A 87 6.43 -5.05 8.45
C LYS A 87 6.08 -3.67 7.90
N SER A 88 6.02 -3.49 6.57
CA SER A 88 5.67 -2.20 5.99
C SER A 88 4.17 -1.95 6.07
N ASP A 89 3.81 -0.89 6.77
CA ASP A 89 2.52 -0.23 6.74
C ASP A 89 2.21 0.39 5.36
N LYS A 90 0.94 0.77 5.16
CA LYS A 90 0.55 1.70 4.09
C LYS A 90 0.37 3.10 4.69
N ASP A 91 1.27 4.01 4.33
CA ASP A 91 1.20 5.41 4.72
C ASP A 91 0.37 6.22 3.71
N ILE A 92 -0.71 6.84 4.17
CA ILE A 92 -1.66 7.56 3.33
C ILE A 92 -1.87 8.98 3.88
N MET A 93 -1.54 9.99 3.08
CA MET A 93 -1.80 11.39 3.42
C MET A 93 -3.14 11.83 2.83
N ILE A 94 -4.01 12.40 3.67
CA ILE A 94 -5.32 12.92 3.28
C ILE A 94 -5.23 14.44 3.16
N LEU A 95 -5.20 14.93 1.92
CA LEU A 95 -5.02 16.34 1.58
C LEU A 95 -6.35 17.08 1.66
N GLN A 96 -6.40 18.14 2.48
CA GLN A 96 -7.58 19.00 2.55
C GLN A 96 -7.76 19.78 1.23
N PRO A 97 -8.93 19.67 0.56
CA PRO A 97 -9.07 20.04 -0.85
C PRO A 97 -8.96 21.56 -1.08
N ASN A 98 -9.66 22.33 -0.25
CA ASN A 98 -9.82 23.77 -0.44
C ASN A 98 -8.94 24.61 0.49
N HIS A 99 -8.14 23.98 1.35
CA HIS A 99 -7.28 24.69 2.31
C HIS A 99 -5.86 24.80 1.75
N ARG A 100 -5.30 26.01 1.81
CA ARG A 100 -3.93 26.29 1.38
C ARG A 100 -3.18 27.07 2.43
N VAL A 101 -1.99 26.60 2.76
CA VAL A 101 -1.09 27.25 3.71
C VAL A 101 -0.17 28.17 2.93
N ILE A 102 -0.06 29.41 3.39
CA ILE A 102 0.84 30.43 2.85
C ILE A 102 1.82 30.90 3.94
N TRP A 103 3.01 31.28 3.52
CA TRP A 103 4.09 31.77 4.38
C TRP A 103 4.05 33.29 4.54
N ASP A 104 3.58 33.99 3.50
CA ASP A 104 3.48 35.45 3.48
C ASP A 104 2.21 35.90 2.75
N MET A 105 1.69 37.08 3.12
CA MET A 105 0.46 37.63 2.53
C MET A 105 0.58 37.98 1.04
N SER A 106 1.80 38.24 0.53
CA SER A 106 2.02 38.43 -0.92
C SER A 106 1.65 37.20 -1.74
N GLN A 107 1.62 36.01 -1.13
CA GLN A 107 1.27 34.76 -1.81
C GLN A 107 -0.24 34.58 -2.00
N CYS A 108 -1.08 35.42 -1.39
CA CYS A 108 -2.53 35.36 -1.52
C CYS A 108 -2.99 35.54 -2.97
N GLU A 109 -2.28 36.34 -3.77
CA GLU A 109 -2.65 36.71 -5.14
C GLU A 109 -2.67 35.53 -6.13
N VAL A 110 -1.98 34.42 -5.79
CA VAL A 110 -1.95 33.20 -6.61
C VAL A 110 -3.26 32.42 -6.51
N TYR A 111 -4.07 32.66 -5.47
CA TYR A 111 -5.26 31.90 -5.17
C TYR A 111 -6.55 32.65 -5.49
N ASN A 112 -7.58 31.88 -5.85
CA ASN A 112 -8.92 32.41 -6.02
C ASN A 112 -9.67 32.37 -4.67
N ALA A 113 -9.99 33.54 -4.12
CA ALA A 113 -10.62 33.68 -2.81
C ALA A 113 -11.98 32.95 -2.67
N ASP A 114 -12.69 32.71 -3.78
CA ASP A 114 -13.97 31.99 -3.78
C ASP A 114 -13.77 30.46 -3.67
N ARG A 115 -12.59 29.96 -4.05
CA ARG A 115 -12.30 28.51 -4.10
C ARG A 115 -11.35 28.05 -3.01
N GLN A 116 -10.37 28.85 -2.66
CA GLN A 116 -9.34 28.50 -1.68
C GLN A 116 -9.53 29.26 -0.36
N LYS A 117 -9.37 28.54 0.75
CA LYS A 117 -9.32 29.06 2.11
C LYS A 117 -7.87 29.11 2.56
N LEU A 118 -7.38 30.31 2.83
CA LEU A 118 -5.98 30.55 3.15
C LEU A 118 -5.74 30.41 4.66
N ILE A 119 -4.65 29.73 4.99
CA ILE A 119 -4.15 29.51 6.35
C ILE A 119 -2.77 30.17 6.40
N LEU A 120 -2.55 31.05 7.37
CA LEU A 120 -1.26 31.69 7.57
C LEU A 120 -0.36 30.80 8.41
N CYS A 121 0.89 30.67 7.96
CA CYS A 121 1.94 29.95 8.66
C CYS A 121 2.82 30.91 9.45
N ASN A 122 3.18 30.55 10.68
CA ASN A 122 4.20 31.25 11.46
C ASN A 122 5.21 30.25 12.04
N THR A 123 6.48 30.43 11.71
CA THR A 123 7.60 29.61 12.23
C THR A 123 8.42 30.34 13.29
N SER A 124 8.18 31.62 13.57
CA SER A 124 9.04 32.43 14.46
C SER A 124 9.00 31.98 15.92
N GLU A 125 7.89 31.39 16.33
CA GLU A 125 7.62 30.96 17.72
C GLU A 125 7.73 29.43 17.88
N SER A 126 8.15 28.72 16.83
CA SER A 126 8.21 27.26 16.80
C SER A 126 9.64 26.74 16.59
N PRO A 127 9.97 25.55 17.11
CA PRO A 127 11.23 24.88 16.79
C PRO A 127 11.40 24.65 15.27
N PRO A 128 12.64 24.55 14.75
CA PRO A 128 12.87 24.28 13.33
C PRO A 128 12.12 23.04 12.84
N GLY A 129 11.42 23.16 11.72
CA GLY A 129 10.57 22.09 11.16
C GLY A 129 9.14 22.05 11.70
N PHE A 130 8.78 22.95 12.60
CA PHE A 130 7.42 23.11 13.12
C PHE A 130 6.90 24.53 12.84
N ALA A 131 5.58 24.67 12.82
CA ALA A 131 4.92 25.95 12.59
C ALA A 131 3.57 26.03 13.31
N LEU A 132 3.18 27.25 13.66
CA LEU A 132 1.83 27.59 14.05
C LEU A 132 1.00 27.92 12.81
N LEU A 133 -0.21 27.38 12.74
CA LEU A 133 -1.16 27.65 11.66
C LEU A 133 -2.32 28.46 12.21
N TRP A 134 -2.66 29.58 11.56
CA TRP A 134 -3.74 30.46 12.01
C TRP A 134 -4.58 31.00 10.86
N LEU A 135 -5.84 31.31 11.18
CA LEU A 135 -6.83 31.81 10.24
C LEU A 135 -6.86 33.34 10.28
N PRO A 136 -6.80 34.03 9.12
CA PRO A 136 -7.01 35.47 9.06
C PRO A 136 -8.44 35.84 9.47
N ILE A 137 -8.60 37.03 10.06
CA ILE A 137 -9.88 37.55 10.56
C ILE A 137 -10.84 37.78 9.39
N GLY A 138 -12.10 37.31 9.50
CA GLY A 138 -13.15 37.55 8.50
C GLY A 138 -13.58 36.35 7.66
N ILE A 139 -13.05 35.14 7.91
CA ILE A 139 -13.50 33.93 7.19
C ILE A 139 -14.87 33.46 7.72
N THR A 140 -15.89 33.53 6.87
CA THR A 140 -17.30 33.22 7.21
C THR A 140 -17.72 31.78 6.94
N TYR A 141 -16.98 31.02 6.12
CA TYR A 141 -17.33 29.64 5.77
C TYR A 141 -16.10 28.74 5.72
N MET A 142 -15.93 27.90 6.75
CA MET A 142 -14.87 26.91 6.87
C MET A 142 -15.46 25.51 6.98
N ASN A 143 -14.63 24.51 6.66
CA ASN A 143 -14.96 23.12 6.97
C ASN A 143 -15.13 22.97 8.50
N GLU A 144 -16.23 22.34 8.92
CA GLU A 144 -16.64 22.14 10.32
C GLU A 144 -15.52 21.51 11.17
N TYR A 145 -14.76 20.56 10.60
CA TYR A 145 -13.65 19.90 11.31
C TYR A 145 -12.51 20.87 11.61
N VAL A 146 -12.17 21.73 10.65
CA VAL A 146 -11.09 22.73 10.81
C VAL A 146 -11.51 23.78 11.83
N PHE A 147 -12.76 24.24 11.77
CA PHE A 147 -13.29 25.21 12.72
C PHE A 147 -13.35 24.65 14.14
N SER A 148 -13.79 23.40 14.32
CA SER A 148 -13.84 22.72 15.62
C SER A 148 -12.45 22.51 16.24
N ALA A 149 -11.41 22.39 15.40
CA ALA A 149 -10.03 22.33 15.85
C ALA A 149 -9.43 23.70 16.22
N CYS A 150 -10.12 24.81 15.97
CA CYS A 150 -9.57 26.13 16.23
C CYS A 150 -9.55 26.47 17.73
N VAL A 151 -8.51 27.19 18.15
CA VAL A 151 -8.33 27.74 19.50
C VAL A 151 -7.92 29.20 19.41
N ARG A 152 -8.56 30.06 20.21
CA ARG A 152 -8.23 31.48 20.24
C ARG A 152 -7.14 31.71 21.29
N ILE A 153 -6.01 32.26 20.86
CA ILE A 153 -4.89 32.64 21.72
C ILE A 153 -4.60 34.11 21.46
N LYS A 154 -4.81 34.96 22.48
CA LYS A 154 -4.85 36.41 22.34
C LYS A 154 -5.88 36.81 21.27
N GLU A 155 -5.48 37.56 20.26
CA GLU A 155 -6.36 38.06 19.18
C GLU A 155 -6.36 37.17 17.92
N ARG A 156 -5.62 36.04 17.92
CA ARG A 156 -5.49 35.17 16.75
C ARG A 156 -6.20 33.83 16.95
N LEU A 157 -6.72 33.29 15.85
CA LEU A 157 -7.40 32.00 15.82
C LEU A 157 -6.46 30.95 15.21
N TYR A 158 -5.87 30.12 16.06
CA TYR A 158 -4.94 29.05 15.66
C TYR A 158 -5.68 27.74 15.42
N ILE A 159 -5.16 26.90 14.53
CA ILE A 159 -5.67 25.55 14.31
C ILE A 159 -4.88 24.60 15.21
N SER A 160 -5.51 24.03 16.24
CA SER A 160 -4.83 23.10 17.14
C SER A 160 -4.58 21.75 16.46
N SER A 161 -3.33 21.30 16.43
CA SER A 161 -2.98 20.01 15.86
C SER A 161 -3.49 18.84 16.69
N SER A 162 -3.53 18.95 18.03
CA SER A 162 -4.08 17.91 18.91
C SER A 162 -5.58 17.72 18.69
N LYS A 163 -6.37 18.80 18.76
CA LYS A 163 -7.82 18.75 18.49
C LYS A 163 -8.11 18.28 17.07
N PHE A 164 -7.36 18.76 16.09
CA PHE A 164 -7.53 18.32 14.71
C PHE A 164 -7.28 16.82 14.56
N ARG A 165 -6.24 16.29 15.21
CA ARG A 165 -5.92 14.86 15.19
C ARG A 165 -6.99 14.03 15.89
N GLU A 166 -7.52 14.47 17.03
CA GLU A 166 -8.62 13.80 17.73
C GLU A 166 -9.88 13.71 16.85
N ILE A 167 -10.24 14.81 16.20
CA ILE A 167 -11.39 14.86 15.28
C ILE A 167 -11.15 13.96 14.06
N THR A 168 -9.94 13.96 13.50
CA THR A 168 -9.66 13.29 12.23
C THR A 168 -9.27 11.81 12.37
N CYS A 169 -8.83 11.35 13.55
CA CYS A 169 -8.31 10.00 13.79
C CYS A 169 -9.21 8.90 13.24
N SER A 170 -10.53 8.99 13.49
CA SER A 170 -11.47 7.95 13.09
C SER A 170 -12.38 8.32 11.90
N LEU A 171 -12.10 9.41 11.19
CA LEU A 171 -12.94 9.86 10.06
C LEU A 171 -12.92 8.90 8.88
N ILE A 172 -11.74 8.38 8.53
CA ILE A 172 -11.60 7.42 7.43
C ILE A 172 -12.01 6.03 7.91
N ARG A 173 -11.52 5.63 9.09
CA ARG A 173 -11.76 4.31 9.67
C ARG A 173 -12.25 4.43 11.12
N PRO A 174 -13.47 3.96 11.42
CA PRO A 174 -13.93 3.83 12.80
C PRO A 174 -12.94 3.04 13.65
N ASN A 175 -12.84 3.36 14.94
CA ASN A 175 -11.97 2.67 15.91
C ASN A 175 -10.45 2.74 15.65
N SER A 176 -9.99 3.64 14.76
CA SER A 176 -8.56 3.93 14.60
C SER A 176 -7.98 4.53 15.88
N THR A 177 -6.73 4.19 16.19
CA THR A 177 -5.98 4.72 17.33
C THR A 177 -5.01 5.82 16.88
N ILE A 178 -4.71 6.77 17.77
CA ILE A 178 -3.77 7.83 17.46
C ILE A 178 -2.34 7.27 17.54
N HIS A 179 -1.59 7.36 16.44
CA HIS A 179 -0.17 7.04 16.39
C HIS A 179 0.60 8.13 15.64
N GLY A 180 1.42 8.90 16.37
CA GLY A 180 2.10 10.07 15.81
C GLY A 180 1.09 11.08 15.24
N PRO A 181 1.24 11.55 13.98
CA PRO A 181 0.25 12.41 13.33
C PRO A 181 -0.94 11.65 12.72
N CYS A 182 -0.98 10.32 12.83
CA CYS A 182 -1.89 9.47 12.08
C CYS A 182 -3.05 8.95 12.95
N GLY A 183 -4.19 8.72 12.30
CA GLY A 183 -5.13 7.70 12.73
C GLY A 183 -4.69 6.37 12.15
N SER A 184 -4.38 5.42 13.01
CA SER A 184 -3.76 4.15 12.66
C SER A 184 -4.68 2.98 12.99
N GLY A 185 -4.66 1.96 12.14
CA GLY A 185 -5.51 0.79 12.34
C GLY A 185 -5.16 -0.36 11.40
N LEU A 186 -5.62 -1.54 11.78
CA LEU A 186 -5.50 -2.74 10.97
C LEU A 186 -6.66 -2.80 9.98
N VAL A 187 -6.32 -2.96 8.70
CA VAL A 187 -7.28 -3.30 7.65
C VAL A 187 -6.85 -4.66 7.12
N GLY A 188 -7.60 -5.70 7.47
CA GLY A 188 -7.10 -7.05 7.26
C GLY A 188 -5.86 -7.28 8.12
N ARG A 189 -4.84 -7.93 7.57
CA ARG A 189 -3.56 -8.13 8.28
C ARG A 189 -2.56 -6.98 8.11
N LYS A 190 -2.96 -5.86 7.51
CA LYS A 190 -2.05 -4.77 7.15
C LYS A 190 -2.36 -3.49 7.92
N MET A 191 -1.32 -2.94 8.56
CA MET A 191 -1.39 -1.65 9.24
C MET A 191 -1.49 -0.51 8.23
N HIS A 192 -2.40 0.42 8.49
CA HIS A 192 -2.58 1.63 7.71
C HIS A 192 -2.48 2.85 8.60
N ASP A 193 -1.77 3.85 8.12
CA ASP A 193 -1.55 5.12 8.79
C ASP A 193 -2.15 6.24 7.93
N TYR A 194 -3.22 6.86 8.42
CA TYR A 194 -3.90 7.98 7.75
C TYR A 194 -3.50 9.31 8.38
N ALA A 195 -2.72 10.11 7.66
CA ALA A 195 -2.29 11.43 8.09
C ALA A 195 -3.10 12.53 7.38
N HIS A 196 -4.07 13.13 8.08
CA HIS A 196 -4.75 14.32 7.57
C HIS A 196 -3.80 15.52 7.60
N CYS A 197 -3.72 16.26 6.49
CA CYS A 197 -2.73 17.33 6.36
C CYS A 197 -3.21 18.51 5.51
N PHE A 198 -2.57 19.65 5.72
CA PHE A 198 -2.69 20.83 4.87
C PHE A 198 -1.53 20.91 3.88
N VAL A 199 -1.77 21.59 2.75
CA VAL A 199 -0.81 21.74 1.64
C VAL A 199 -0.38 23.19 1.53
N SER A 200 0.91 23.41 1.35
CA SER A 200 1.49 24.65 0.82
C SER A 200 2.04 24.36 -0.56
N ASP A 201 1.60 25.12 -1.57
CA ASP A 201 2.16 25.00 -2.92
C ASP A 201 3.54 25.68 -3.03
N PHE A 202 4.02 26.32 -1.94
CA PHE A 202 5.30 27.02 -1.87
C PHE A 202 6.32 26.26 -1.02
N TRP A 203 7.58 26.31 -1.45
CA TRP A 203 8.70 25.72 -0.71
C TRP A 203 8.93 26.47 0.62
N PRO A 204 9.15 25.77 1.75
CA PRO A 204 9.36 26.41 3.04
C PRO A 204 10.62 27.29 3.07
N PRO A 205 10.53 28.54 3.56
CA PRO A 205 11.71 29.39 3.75
C PRO A 205 12.79 28.75 4.63
N ALA A 206 12.39 28.00 5.66
CA ALA A 206 13.31 27.26 6.54
C ALA A 206 14.10 26.16 5.81
N ALA A 207 13.64 25.72 4.64
CA ALA A 207 14.29 24.71 3.81
C ALA A 207 14.98 25.30 2.57
N SER A 208 15.08 26.63 2.44
CA SER A 208 15.69 27.26 1.25
C SER A 208 17.15 26.86 1.05
N SER A 209 17.92 26.68 2.13
CA SER A 209 19.31 26.21 2.08
C SER A 209 19.50 24.83 1.46
N TRP A 210 18.43 24.04 1.31
CA TRP A 210 18.50 22.77 0.58
C TRP A 210 18.73 22.98 -0.91
N ILE A 211 18.13 24.02 -1.51
CA ILE A 211 18.26 24.35 -2.93
C ILE A 211 19.73 24.59 -3.27
N ASP A 212 20.42 25.35 -2.42
CA ASP A 212 21.83 25.68 -2.59
C ASP A 212 22.75 24.46 -2.46
N ARG A 213 22.30 23.36 -1.83
CA ARG A 213 23.07 22.11 -1.71
C ARG A 213 22.87 21.14 -2.88
N CYS A 214 21.91 21.40 -3.77
CA CYS A 214 21.58 20.52 -4.89
C CYS A 214 22.48 20.77 -6.11
N HIS A 215 23.79 20.53 -5.97
CA HIS A 215 24.74 20.72 -7.07
C HIS A 215 24.77 19.54 -8.06
N PHE A 216 24.86 18.31 -7.53
CA PHE A 216 25.00 17.08 -8.32
C PHE A 216 23.83 16.11 -8.16
N TRP A 217 23.29 16.04 -6.94
CA TRP A 217 22.14 15.20 -6.63
C TRP A 217 21.13 15.94 -5.74
N PRO A 218 19.82 15.81 -6.02
CA PRO A 218 19.24 15.12 -7.17
C PRO A 218 19.46 15.91 -8.49
N PRO A 219 19.15 15.34 -9.66
CA PRO A 219 19.19 16.07 -10.92
C PRO A 219 18.34 17.36 -10.87
N GLN A 220 18.75 18.41 -11.58
CA GLN A 220 18.12 19.74 -11.50
C GLN A 220 16.60 19.73 -11.78
N HIS A 221 16.13 18.88 -12.70
CA HIS A 221 14.70 18.78 -12.99
C HIS A 221 13.92 18.18 -11.79
N VAL A 222 14.53 17.27 -11.03
CA VAL A 222 13.95 16.69 -9.81
C VAL A 222 13.93 17.71 -8.68
N SER A 223 15.03 18.44 -8.45
CA SER A 223 15.05 19.48 -7.41
C SER A 223 14.07 20.61 -7.70
N SER A 224 13.99 21.06 -8.96
CA SER A 224 13.03 22.08 -9.40
C SER A 224 11.58 21.59 -9.22
N ASP A 225 11.30 20.33 -9.56
CA ASP A 225 9.98 19.74 -9.36
C ASP A 225 9.64 19.57 -7.87
N ILE A 226 10.60 19.22 -7.01
CA ILE A 226 10.41 19.21 -5.55
C ILE A 226 10.01 20.60 -5.05
N VAL A 227 10.79 21.63 -5.38
CA VAL A 227 10.53 23.01 -4.95
C VAL A 227 9.16 23.50 -5.42
N ARG A 228 8.79 23.21 -6.67
CA ARG A 228 7.50 23.59 -7.27
C ARG A 228 6.29 22.96 -6.59
N ASN A 229 6.45 21.81 -5.95
CA ASN A 229 5.34 21.12 -5.27
C ASN A 229 5.23 21.48 -3.77
N GLY A 230 6.10 22.36 -3.27
CA GLY A 230 6.01 22.90 -1.91
C GLY A 230 6.13 21.84 -0.81
N CYS A 231 5.24 21.88 0.18
CA CYS A 231 5.29 20.98 1.33
C CYS A 231 3.91 20.72 1.96
N HIS A 232 3.89 19.86 2.98
CA HIS A 232 2.69 19.48 3.72
C HIS A 232 2.83 19.82 5.21
N PHE A 233 1.72 19.90 5.93
CA PHE A 233 1.68 20.11 7.38
C PHE A 233 0.87 18.99 8.04
N VAL A 234 1.51 18.21 8.89
CA VAL A 234 0.89 17.08 9.59
C VAL A 234 0.65 17.42 11.07
N ALA A 235 -0.43 16.88 11.63
CA ALA A 235 -0.96 17.25 12.94
C ALA A 235 -0.16 16.64 14.10
N ILE A 236 1.05 17.14 14.34
CA ILE A 236 1.89 16.77 15.49
C ILE A 236 2.83 17.94 15.84
N GLY A 237 2.80 18.39 17.10
CA GLY A 237 3.70 19.42 17.59
C GLY A 237 4.99 18.87 18.17
N HIS A 238 5.94 19.76 18.45
CA HIS A 238 7.22 19.37 19.03
C HIS A 238 7.06 19.11 20.54
N LYS A 239 7.54 17.97 21.05
CA LYS A 239 7.36 17.59 22.47
C LYS A 239 7.95 18.57 23.47
N LEU A 240 9.02 19.28 23.08
CA LEU A 240 9.67 20.32 23.90
C LEU A 240 9.29 21.74 23.45
N GLY A 241 8.36 21.87 22.49
CA GLY A 241 7.89 23.18 22.03
C GLY A 241 6.97 23.83 23.07
N ASN A 242 6.93 25.16 23.11
CA ASN A 242 6.03 25.91 23.99
C ASN A 242 4.54 25.71 23.64
N HIS A 243 4.28 25.12 22.48
CA HIS A 243 2.99 25.09 21.81
C HIS A 243 2.68 23.68 21.25
N SER A 244 3.11 22.62 21.94
CA SER A 244 3.04 21.23 21.48
C SER A 244 1.66 20.77 20.96
N ASP A 245 0.58 21.31 21.52
CA ASP A 245 -0.80 20.93 21.18
C ASP A 245 -1.38 21.71 19.99
N ILE A 246 -0.70 22.78 19.58
CA ILE A 246 -1.15 23.66 18.49
C ILE A 246 -0.18 23.72 17.31
N GLU A 247 1.07 23.31 17.51
CA GLU A 247 2.09 23.26 16.46
C GLU A 247 1.84 22.13 15.46
N TRP A 248 2.21 22.40 14.22
CA TRP A 248 2.17 21.45 13.10
C TRP A 248 3.58 21.17 12.63
N ARG A 249 3.87 19.92 12.27
CA ARG A 249 5.15 19.53 11.69
C ARG A 249 5.12 19.70 10.18
N ILE A 250 6.13 20.36 9.63
CA ILE A 250 6.35 20.44 8.19
C ILE A 250 6.79 19.06 7.70
N SER A 251 6.06 18.52 6.72
CA SER A 251 6.32 17.22 6.11
C SER A 251 6.78 17.36 4.67
N PHE A 252 7.82 16.59 4.32
CA PHE A 252 8.42 16.52 3.00
C PHE A 252 8.17 15.18 2.32
N SER A 253 7.19 14.38 2.75
CA SER A 253 6.94 13.03 2.23
C SER A 253 6.90 12.93 0.69
N GLN A 254 6.26 13.90 0.01
CA GLN A 254 6.25 13.94 -1.45
C GLN A 254 7.64 14.21 -2.05
N ALA A 255 8.41 15.13 -1.45
CA ALA A 255 9.77 15.43 -1.87
C ALA A 255 10.70 14.22 -1.64
N GLU A 256 10.55 13.53 -0.51
CA GLU A 256 11.28 12.31 -0.19
C GLU A 256 11.01 11.21 -1.21
N ASN A 257 9.74 10.99 -1.60
CA ASN A 257 9.39 10.03 -2.63
C ASN A 257 10.14 10.32 -3.94
N LYS A 258 10.15 11.59 -4.39
CA LYS A 258 10.87 12.02 -5.59
C LYS A 258 12.37 11.81 -5.49
N LEU A 259 12.97 12.04 -4.31
CA LEU A 259 14.38 11.74 -4.08
C LEU A 259 14.67 10.24 -4.16
N VAL A 260 13.82 9.39 -3.57
CA VAL A 260 13.98 7.93 -3.66
C VAL A 260 13.78 7.43 -5.10
N TYR A 261 12.92 8.07 -5.89
CA TYR A 261 12.75 7.75 -7.31
C TYR A 261 13.97 8.13 -8.14
N SER A 262 14.71 9.18 -7.72
CA SER A 262 15.96 9.60 -8.36
C SER A 262 17.19 8.76 -7.98
N MET A 263 17.05 7.81 -7.04
CA MET A 263 18.14 6.89 -6.71
C MET A 263 18.36 5.88 -7.83
N ASN A 264 19.63 5.56 -8.10
CA ASN A 264 19.93 4.35 -8.87
C ASN A 264 19.58 3.09 -8.05
N HIS A 265 19.56 1.94 -8.70
CA HIS A 265 19.10 0.72 -8.03
C HIS A 265 20.01 0.28 -6.87
N ALA A 266 21.34 0.44 -6.99
CA ALA A 266 22.27 0.11 -5.91
C ALA A 266 22.03 0.99 -4.66
N GLN A 267 21.82 2.30 -4.84
CA GLN A 267 21.42 3.22 -3.76
C GLN A 267 20.11 2.77 -3.10
N PHE A 268 19.10 2.42 -3.90
CA PHE A 268 17.82 1.93 -3.39
C PHE A 268 17.97 0.64 -2.57
N LEU A 269 18.80 -0.31 -3.04
CA LEU A 269 19.06 -1.54 -2.30
C LEU A 269 19.88 -1.30 -1.02
N ILE A 270 20.81 -0.34 -1.00
CA ILE A 270 21.52 0.06 0.24
C ILE A 270 20.52 0.64 1.25
N TYR A 271 19.57 1.46 0.79
CA TYR A 271 18.50 1.95 1.66
C TYR A 271 17.68 0.80 2.24
N GLY A 272 17.31 -0.17 1.40
CA GLY A 272 16.65 -1.39 1.84
C GLY A 272 17.47 -2.21 2.83
N LEU A 273 18.77 -2.35 2.61
CA LEU A 273 19.69 -3.05 3.50
C LEU A 273 19.79 -2.36 4.87
N LEU A 274 19.80 -1.03 4.91
CA LEU A 274 19.75 -0.27 6.15
C LEU A 274 18.43 -0.47 6.91
N LYS A 275 17.30 -0.57 6.19
CA LYS A 275 15.99 -0.92 6.78
C LYS A 275 16.01 -2.31 7.40
N LEU A 276 16.55 -3.30 6.68
CA LEU A 276 16.68 -4.67 7.20
C LEU A 276 17.62 -4.73 8.41
N PHE A 277 18.76 -4.03 8.36
CA PHE A 277 19.68 -3.93 9.48
C PHE A 277 19.04 -3.30 10.72
N LEU A 278 18.26 -2.23 10.52
CA LEU A 278 17.51 -1.60 11.60
C LEU A 278 16.53 -2.60 12.24
N GLU A 279 15.76 -3.33 11.45
CA GLU A 279 14.74 -4.26 11.98
C GLU A 279 15.34 -5.54 12.58
N ASP A 280 16.25 -6.20 11.86
CA ASP A 280 16.76 -7.53 12.20
C ASP A 280 17.89 -7.49 13.24
N VAL A 281 18.52 -6.32 13.46
CA VAL A 281 19.70 -6.21 14.34
C VAL A 281 19.55 -5.13 15.40
N ILE A 282 19.20 -3.89 15.01
CA ILE A 282 19.11 -2.77 15.97
C ILE A 282 17.81 -2.84 16.78
N ASN A 283 16.69 -3.16 16.15
CA ASN A 283 15.38 -3.19 16.80
C ASN A 283 14.92 -4.62 17.13
N ALA A 284 15.78 -5.62 16.89
CA ALA A 284 15.50 -7.01 17.21
C ALA A 284 15.16 -7.19 18.69
N GLY A 285 13.98 -7.76 18.97
CA GLY A 285 13.49 -8.01 20.32
C GLY A 285 13.03 -6.78 21.11
N LEU A 286 13.04 -5.58 20.52
CA LEU A 286 12.57 -4.36 21.17
C LEU A 286 11.07 -4.12 20.92
N SER A 287 10.36 -3.68 21.95
CA SER A 287 9.03 -3.07 21.84
C SER A 287 9.07 -1.73 21.11
N ASP A 288 7.92 -1.24 20.63
CA ASP A 288 7.85 0.02 19.87
C ASP A 288 8.28 1.24 20.70
N GLU A 289 8.05 1.21 22.01
CA GLU A 289 8.47 2.23 22.97
C GLU A 289 10.01 2.27 23.11
N GLU A 290 10.66 1.11 23.11
CA GLU A 290 12.12 0.95 23.26
C GLU A 290 12.90 1.29 21.98
N LYS A 291 12.26 1.24 20.80
CA LYS A 291 12.91 1.51 19.51
C LYS A 291 13.33 2.98 19.36
N MET A 292 14.58 3.31 19.71
CA MET A 292 15.10 4.68 19.58
C MET A 292 15.32 5.13 18.12
N LEU A 293 15.74 4.22 17.24
CA LEU A 293 15.96 4.48 15.82
C LEU A 293 14.79 3.94 14.98
N CYS A 294 14.55 4.59 13.83
CA CYS A 294 13.48 4.26 12.91
C CYS A 294 13.95 4.40 11.45
N SER A 295 13.14 3.91 10.51
CA SER A 295 13.48 3.88 9.08
C SER A 295 13.72 5.27 8.47
N TYR A 296 13.16 6.32 9.08
CA TYR A 296 13.39 7.72 8.68
C TYR A 296 14.84 8.16 8.88
N HIS A 297 15.49 7.70 9.96
CA HIS A 297 16.91 7.97 10.20
C HIS A 297 17.80 7.28 9.15
N MET A 298 17.44 6.07 8.74
CA MET A 298 18.13 5.33 7.68
C MET A 298 17.99 6.03 6.32
N LYS A 299 16.78 6.50 6.00
CA LYS A 299 16.49 7.29 4.78
C LYS A 299 17.33 8.56 4.75
N THR A 300 17.36 9.27 5.88
CA THR A 300 18.12 10.51 6.02
C THR A 300 19.62 10.28 5.86
N ALA A 301 20.17 9.20 6.44
CA ALA A 301 21.58 8.85 6.31
C ALA A 301 22.00 8.64 4.85
N ILE A 302 21.21 7.89 4.07
CA ILE A 302 21.55 7.65 2.67
C ILE A 302 21.39 8.90 1.80
N PHE A 303 20.39 9.76 2.06
CA PHE A 303 20.28 11.05 1.35
C PHE A 303 21.52 11.94 1.57
N TRP A 304 22.00 12.04 2.81
CA TRP A 304 23.22 12.78 3.11
C TRP A 304 24.46 12.14 2.45
N ALA A 305 24.57 10.80 2.47
CA ALA A 305 25.70 10.10 1.85
C ALA A 305 25.77 10.32 0.33
N ILE A 306 24.62 10.30 -0.35
CA ILE A 306 24.53 10.54 -1.80
C ILE A 306 24.84 12.00 -2.11
N GLN A 307 24.19 12.95 -1.43
CA GLN A 307 24.38 14.39 -1.70
C GLN A 307 25.83 14.84 -1.46
N GLN A 308 26.49 14.28 -0.45
CA GLN A 308 27.89 14.60 -0.13
C GLN A 308 28.90 13.79 -0.96
N ASN A 309 28.43 13.00 -1.95
CA ASN A 309 29.25 12.18 -2.83
C ASN A 309 30.28 11.32 -2.08
N MET A 310 29.85 10.69 -0.98
CA MET A 310 30.75 9.93 -0.09
C MET A 310 31.26 8.62 -0.69
N LEU A 311 30.68 8.18 -1.81
CA LEU A 311 31.08 7.00 -2.56
C LEU A 311 31.16 7.36 -4.04
N THR A 312 32.28 7.03 -4.68
CA THR A 312 32.54 7.36 -6.10
C THR A 312 31.60 6.64 -7.04
N HIS A 313 31.33 5.36 -6.79
CA HIS A 313 30.48 4.51 -7.63
C HIS A 313 29.47 3.73 -6.80
N TRP A 314 28.20 4.07 -6.98
CA TRP A 314 27.08 3.35 -6.40
C TRP A 314 26.67 2.20 -7.32
N CYS A 315 27.35 1.07 -7.18
CA CYS A 315 27.22 -0.12 -8.03
C CYS A 315 27.19 -1.42 -7.18
N PRO A 316 26.83 -2.58 -7.75
CA PRO A 316 26.75 -3.86 -7.03
C PRO A 316 28.00 -4.19 -6.20
N GLU A 317 29.18 -3.94 -6.75
CA GLU A 317 30.49 -4.23 -6.18
C GLU A 317 30.79 -3.40 -4.92
N ASN A 318 30.06 -2.30 -4.72
CA ASN A 318 30.26 -1.36 -3.61
C ASN A 318 29.06 -1.29 -2.66
N ILE A 319 28.07 -2.19 -2.76
CA ILE A 319 26.86 -2.14 -1.91
C ILE A 319 27.20 -2.17 -0.42
N MET A 320 28.17 -3.00 -0.02
CA MET A 320 28.62 -3.10 1.37
C MET A 320 29.36 -1.83 1.81
N ALA A 321 30.16 -1.23 0.94
CA ALA A 321 30.84 0.04 1.24
C ALA A 321 29.82 1.16 1.50
N GLY A 322 28.79 1.27 0.67
CA GLY A 322 27.70 2.22 0.85
C GLY A 322 26.92 2.00 2.16
N PHE A 323 26.65 0.75 2.53
CA PHE A 323 26.07 0.40 3.83
C PHE A 323 26.93 0.92 5.00
N TRP A 324 28.24 0.65 4.98
CA TRP A 324 29.15 1.08 6.06
C TRP A 324 29.27 2.59 6.16
N ILE A 325 29.27 3.31 5.03
CA ILE A 325 29.24 4.78 5.03
C ILE A 325 28.00 5.27 5.77
N CYS A 326 26.82 4.77 5.41
CA CYS A 326 25.57 5.18 6.04
C CYS A 326 25.51 4.80 7.53
N PHE A 327 25.98 3.60 7.89
CA PHE A 327 26.02 3.19 9.30
C PHE A 327 26.96 4.06 10.13
N LYS A 328 28.14 4.43 9.59
CA LYS A 328 29.07 5.36 10.26
C LYS A 328 28.46 6.75 10.44
N ILE A 329 27.68 7.24 9.48
CA ILE A 329 26.93 8.50 9.62
C ILE A 329 25.98 8.41 10.82
N VAL A 330 25.16 7.35 10.90
CA VAL A 330 24.24 7.13 12.02
C VAL A 330 24.99 7.03 13.35
N LEU A 331 26.07 6.24 13.40
CA LEU A 331 26.91 6.09 14.58
C LEU A 331 27.47 7.44 15.05
N LYS A 332 27.97 8.27 14.12
CA LYS A 332 28.46 9.61 14.41
C LYS A 332 27.36 10.54 14.92
N TRP A 333 26.16 10.48 14.33
CA TRP A 333 25.02 11.26 14.80
C TRP A 333 24.60 10.87 16.22
N VAL A 334 24.56 9.57 16.52
CA VAL A 334 24.23 9.09 17.88
C VAL A 334 25.31 9.52 18.87
N TYR A 335 26.60 9.42 18.50
CA TYR A 335 27.70 9.92 19.32
C TYR A 335 27.54 11.40 19.66
N ASN A 336 27.23 12.23 18.66
CA ASN A 336 27.08 13.67 18.83
C ASN A 336 25.71 14.09 19.42
N GLY A 337 24.70 13.22 19.41
CA GLY A 337 23.33 13.55 19.78
C GLY A 337 22.62 14.45 18.74
N VAL A 338 23.10 14.45 17.49
CA VAL A 338 22.62 15.33 16.43
C VAL A 338 22.37 14.53 15.15
N CYS A 339 21.09 14.41 14.78
CA CYS A 339 20.66 13.89 13.49
C CYS A 339 19.96 15.02 12.70
N PRO A 340 20.67 15.67 11.76
CA PRO A 340 20.12 16.79 11.00
C PRO A 340 19.08 16.30 9.99
N ASN A 341 17.88 16.88 10.01
CA ASN A 341 16.90 16.63 8.95
C ASN A 341 17.47 17.00 7.58
N PHE A 342 17.14 16.22 6.55
CA PHE A 342 17.71 16.40 5.22
C PHE A 342 17.33 17.72 4.55
N PHE A 343 16.12 18.25 4.78
CA PHE A 343 15.66 19.51 4.18
C PHE A 343 15.91 20.72 5.08
N ILE A 344 15.76 20.55 6.39
CA ILE A 344 15.95 21.60 7.40
C ILE A 344 17.04 21.15 8.40
N PRO A 345 18.35 21.32 8.13
CA PRO A 345 19.41 20.78 8.98
C PRO A 345 19.38 21.25 10.45
N GLN A 346 18.79 22.42 10.71
CA GLN A 346 18.59 22.97 12.06
C GLN A 346 17.57 22.16 12.88
N ASN A 347 16.71 21.37 12.22
CA ASN A 347 15.79 20.45 12.88
C ASN A 347 16.54 19.17 13.26
N ASN A 348 17.04 19.12 14.50
CA ASN A 348 17.69 17.93 15.07
C ASN A 348 16.65 16.88 15.49
N MET A 349 16.59 15.77 14.76
CA MET A 349 15.59 14.72 14.96
C MET A 349 15.84 13.87 16.21
N PHE A 350 17.01 13.99 16.86
CA PHE A 350 17.34 13.27 18.10
C PHE A 350 16.96 14.01 19.38
N LEU A 351 16.66 15.31 19.29
CA LEU A 351 16.58 16.22 20.43
C LEU A 351 15.69 15.72 21.58
N CYS A 352 14.55 15.07 21.27
CA CYS A 352 13.59 14.61 22.27
C CYS A 352 13.79 13.16 22.76
N ARG A 353 14.45 12.29 21.98
CA ARG A 353 14.44 10.83 22.21
C ARG A 353 15.82 10.23 22.47
N ILE A 354 16.88 10.84 21.95
CA ILE A 354 18.24 10.29 22.04
C ILE A 354 19.14 11.33 22.69
N ASN A 355 19.08 11.41 24.01
CA ASN A 355 19.90 12.29 24.84
C ASN A 355 20.34 11.56 26.13
N GLY A 356 21.28 12.15 26.87
CA GLY A 356 21.65 11.68 28.20
C GLY A 356 22.12 10.22 28.25
N GLN A 357 21.51 9.42 29.13
CA GLN A 357 21.88 8.01 29.32
C GLN A 357 21.48 7.13 28.14
N ASP A 358 20.32 7.38 27.53
CA ASP A 358 19.81 6.60 26.41
C ASP A 358 20.72 6.73 25.19
N GLN A 359 21.20 7.96 24.93
CA GLN A 359 22.21 8.20 23.91
C GLN A 359 23.50 7.40 24.15
N ARG A 360 24.03 7.39 25.38
CA ARG A 360 25.25 6.65 25.72
C ARG A 360 25.07 5.14 25.55
N ASN A 361 23.92 4.62 25.98
CA ASN A 361 23.58 3.20 25.84
C ASN A 361 23.41 2.80 24.37
N LEU A 362 22.69 3.61 23.57
CA LEU A 362 22.54 3.39 22.15
C LEU A 362 23.89 3.45 21.43
N PHE A 363 24.72 4.46 21.72
CA PHE A 363 26.06 4.57 21.13
C PHE A 363 26.91 3.34 21.43
N ARG A 364 26.97 2.91 22.70
CA ARG A 364 27.72 1.70 23.10
C ARG A 364 27.28 0.49 22.28
N ARG A 365 25.97 0.24 22.21
CA ARG A 365 25.41 -0.88 21.45
C ARG A 365 25.74 -0.81 19.96
N LEU A 366 25.60 0.36 19.34
CA LEU A 366 25.94 0.53 17.91
C LEU A 366 27.45 0.40 17.67
N TYR A 367 28.27 0.85 18.62
CA TYR A 367 29.73 0.74 18.52
C TYR A 367 30.18 -0.73 18.64
N GLU A 368 29.60 -1.51 19.55
CA GLU A 368 29.83 -2.97 19.64
C GLU A 368 29.47 -3.68 18.32
N LEU A 369 28.36 -3.27 17.67
CA LEU A 369 28.00 -3.78 16.34
C LEU A 369 29.01 -3.35 15.27
N TYR A 370 29.54 -2.13 15.35
CA TYR A 370 30.57 -1.63 14.45
C TYR A 370 31.88 -2.42 14.60
N GLU A 371 32.29 -2.76 15.82
CA GLU A 371 33.52 -3.52 16.10
C GLU A 371 33.49 -4.96 15.55
N LYS A 372 32.30 -5.53 15.30
CA LYS A 372 32.16 -6.83 14.63
C LYS A 372 32.64 -6.82 13.17
N GLY A 373 32.83 -5.66 12.55
CA GLY A 373 33.29 -5.54 11.17
C GLY A 373 32.40 -6.30 10.18
N SER A 374 32.98 -6.96 9.18
CA SER A 374 32.25 -7.66 8.11
C SER A 374 31.31 -8.76 8.62
N SER A 375 31.59 -9.36 9.78
CA SER A 375 30.72 -10.38 10.38
C SER A 375 29.35 -9.83 10.79
N LEU A 376 29.20 -8.51 10.94
CA LEU A 376 27.93 -7.84 11.26
C LEU A 376 26.82 -8.19 10.27
N LEU A 377 27.12 -8.23 8.97
CA LEU A 377 26.11 -8.49 7.94
C LEU A 377 25.57 -9.92 7.99
N LEU A 378 26.29 -10.87 8.61
CA LEU A 378 25.79 -12.22 8.84
C LEU A 378 24.64 -12.26 9.85
N HIS A 379 24.46 -11.21 10.66
CA HIS A 379 23.32 -11.09 11.57
C HIS A 379 22.04 -10.62 10.88
N ILE A 380 22.12 -10.14 9.64
CA ILE A 380 20.93 -9.79 8.85
C ILE A 380 20.39 -11.07 8.20
N SER A 381 19.31 -11.60 8.76
CA SER A 381 18.78 -12.94 8.46
C SER A 381 18.55 -13.17 6.96
N LEU A 382 18.02 -12.16 6.27
CA LEU A 382 17.63 -12.29 4.86
C LEU A 382 18.80 -12.33 3.87
N ILE A 383 19.97 -11.79 4.23
CA ILE A 383 21.17 -11.78 3.36
C ILE A 383 22.24 -12.78 3.80
N ARG A 384 22.15 -13.29 5.03
CA ARG A 384 23.14 -14.21 5.63
C ARG A 384 23.54 -15.35 4.70
N HIS A 385 22.56 -15.99 4.06
CA HIS A 385 22.79 -17.11 3.13
C HIS A 385 23.66 -16.73 1.92
N TYR A 386 23.49 -15.52 1.39
CA TYR A 386 24.23 -15.03 0.24
C TYR A 386 25.70 -14.76 0.60
N ILE A 387 25.95 -14.26 1.80
CA ILE A 387 27.30 -14.03 2.32
C ILE A 387 27.99 -15.37 2.62
N LEU A 388 27.32 -16.29 3.32
CA LEU A 388 27.89 -17.60 3.66
C LEU A 388 28.26 -18.42 2.42
N LYS A 389 27.47 -18.33 1.34
CA LYS A 389 27.80 -19.00 0.08
C LYS A 389 29.15 -18.58 -0.48
N VAL A 390 29.47 -17.27 -0.48
CA VAL A 390 30.77 -16.76 -0.96
C VAL A 390 31.90 -17.19 -0.03
N LEU A 391 31.66 -17.23 1.28
CA LEU A 391 32.67 -17.63 2.26
C LEU A 391 32.98 -19.14 2.24
N ILE A 392 32.02 -19.98 1.84
CA ILE A 392 32.15 -21.45 1.83
C ILE A 392 32.60 -21.96 0.45
N TYR A 393 32.13 -21.35 -0.65
CA TYR A 393 32.39 -21.81 -2.01
C TYR A 393 33.36 -20.88 -2.74
N SER A 394 34.65 -21.21 -2.74
CA SER A 394 35.73 -20.50 -3.46
C SER A 394 35.82 -20.88 -4.95
N GLY A 395 34.69 -21.11 -5.63
CA GLY A 395 34.64 -21.44 -7.06
C GLY A 395 34.27 -20.23 -7.94
N PRO A 396 34.42 -20.31 -9.28
CA PRO A 396 33.92 -19.27 -10.17
C PRO A 396 32.43 -19.11 -9.91
N ILE A 397 32.02 -17.91 -9.52
CA ILE A 397 30.62 -17.56 -9.34
C ILE A 397 29.98 -17.75 -10.72
N VAL A 398 29.33 -18.90 -10.89
CA VAL A 398 28.49 -19.17 -12.05
C VAL A 398 27.56 -17.98 -12.15
N SER A 399 27.63 -17.28 -13.29
CA SER A 399 26.63 -16.28 -13.71
C SER A 399 25.29 -16.72 -13.16
N TYR A 400 24.71 -15.94 -12.24
CA TYR A 400 23.38 -16.20 -11.71
C TYR A 400 22.37 -15.96 -12.84
N ASN A 401 22.37 -16.85 -13.81
CA ASN A 401 21.28 -17.08 -14.73
C ASN A 401 20.17 -17.69 -13.86
N CYS A 402 19.28 -16.83 -13.39
CA CYS A 402 18.04 -17.21 -12.73
C CYS A 402 17.13 -17.94 -13.75
N ASP A 403 17.53 -19.10 -14.27
CA ASP A 403 16.91 -19.63 -15.50
C ASP A 403 15.88 -20.73 -15.26
N LEU A 404 15.55 -21.07 -14.02
CA LEU A 404 14.34 -21.84 -13.73
C LEU A 404 13.72 -21.34 -12.42
N GLY A 405 12.84 -20.34 -12.55
CA GLY A 405 12.17 -19.68 -11.43
C GLY A 405 12.08 -18.15 -11.54
N SER A 406 12.81 -17.49 -12.45
CA SER A 406 12.72 -16.02 -12.63
C SER A 406 11.36 -15.60 -13.15
N GLU A 407 10.88 -16.21 -14.23
CA GLU A 407 9.60 -15.85 -14.84
C GLU A 407 8.44 -16.14 -13.89
N LEU A 408 8.36 -17.34 -13.31
CA LEU A 408 7.30 -17.68 -12.36
C LEU A 408 7.30 -16.75 -11.12
N THR A 409 8.49 -16.49 -10.55
CA THR A 409 8.61 -15.61 -9.37
C THR A 409 8.26 -14.17 -9.71
N PHE A 410 8.73 -13.69 -10.87
CA PHE A 410 8.37 -12.38 -11.39
C PHE A 410 6.85 -12.31 -11.57
N ASP A 411 6.26 -13.34 -12.16
CA ASP A 411 4.86 -13.35 -12.49
C ASP A 411 3.97 -13.33 -11.24
N ASP A 412 4.34 -14.09 -10.21
CA ASP A 412 3.65 -14.09 -8.91
C ASP A 412 3.79 -12.75 -8.17
N LYS A 413 4.92 -12.05 -8.31
CA LYS A 413 5.10 -10.70 -7.76
C LYS A 413 4.25 -9.69 -8.51
N PHE A 414 4.28 -9.74 -9.84
CA PHE A 414 3.60 -8.83 -10.73
C PHE A 414 2.08 -8.92 -10.59
N TYR A 415 1.55 -10.14 -10.59
CA TYR A 415 0.14 -10.42 -10.33
C TYR A 415 -0.35 -9.83 -9.00
N ARG A 416 0.40 -10.06 -7.91
CA ARG A 416 0.06 -9.51 -6.59
C ARG A 416 0.06 -7.99 -6.62
N GLU A 417 0.95 -7.36 -7.38
CA GLU A 417 0.99 -5.91 -7.48
C GLU A 417 -0.22 -5.33 -8.22
N ILE A 418 -0.68 -6.00 -9.29
CA ILE A 418 -1.93 -5.62 -9.97
C ILE A 418 -3.11 -5.70 -9.00
N GLU A 419 -3.22 -6.79 -8.24
CA GLU A 419 -4.28 -6.98 -7.25
C GLU A 419 -4.28 -5.85 -6.20
N HIS A 420 -3.10 -5.47 -5.69
CA HIS A 420 -2.95 -4.39 -4.72
C HIS A 420 -3.24 -2.99 -5.28
N SER A 421 -3.14 -2.84 -6.61
CA SER A 421 -3.28 -1.56 -7.31
C SER A 421 -4.68 -1.38 -7.90
N ASP A 422 -5.46 -2.45 -8.05
CA ASP A 422 -6.87 -2.43 -8.47
C ASP A 422 -7.78 -1.96 -7.33
N ASP A 423 -7.64 -0.68 -6.96
CA ASP A 423 -8.40 0.00 -5.92
C ASP A 423 -9.51 0.91 -6.50
N ILE A 424 -9.81 0.79 -7.81
CA ILE A 424 -10.82 1.63 -8.46
C ILE A 424 -12.21 1.32 -7.88
N ILE A 425 -12.98 2.36 -7.56
CA ILE A 425 -14.34 2.26 -7.03
C ILE A 425 -15.22 3.15 -7.88
N THR A 426 -16.29 2.59 -8.44
CA THR A 426 -17.24 3.35 -9.27
C THR A 426 -18.64 3.09 -8.78
N SER A 427 -19.29 4.11 -8.24
CA SER A 427 -20.61 4.00 -7.60
C SER A 427 -21.77 4.36 -8.52
N ASN A 428 -21.51 4.95 -9.68
CA ASN A 428 -22.52 5.36 -10.64
C ASN A 428 -21.98 5.45 -12.08
N LEU A 429 -22.87 5.52 -13.07
CA LEU A 429 -22.50 5.56 -14.49
C LEU A 429 -21.59 6.75 -14.86
N GLN A 430 -21.74 7.90 -14.20
CA GLN A 430 -20.88 9.05 -14.46
C GLN A 430 -19.44 8.78 -14.00
N SER A 431 -19.27 8.17 -12.83
CA SER A 431 -17.94 7.74 -12.36
C SER A 431 -17.33 6.66 -13.26
N CYS A 432 -18.12 5.70 -13.75
CA CYS A 432 -17.66 4.69 -14.71
C CYS A 432 -17.21 5.33 -16.03
N ALA A 433 -18.00 6.24 -16.60
CA ALA A 433 -17.66 6.94 -17.84
C ALA A 433 -16.38 7.77 -17.67
N LYS A 434 -16.25 8.48 -16.54
CA LYS A 434 -15.04 9.25 -16.21
C LYS A 434 -13.81 8.35 -16.10
N ALA A 435 -13.94 7.18 -15.46
CA ALA A 435 -12.86 6.19 -15.37
C ALA A 435 -12.43 5.69 -16.75
N LEU A 436 -13.36 5.25 -17.60
CA LEU A 436 -13.04 4.73 -18.94
C LEU A 436 -12.37 5.79 -19.82
N LEU A 437 -12.90 7.02 -19.86
CA LEU A 437 -12.29 8.12 -20.62
C LEU A 437 -10.89 8.48 -20.12
N THR A 438 -10.65 8.33 -18.83
CA THR A 438 -9.31 8.59 -18.26
C THR A 438 -8.35 7.47 -18.64
N ILE A 439 -8.77 6.22 -18.51
CA ILE A 439 -7.97 5.05 -18.91
C ILE A 439 -7.62 5.14 -20.40
N GLU A 440 -8.58 5.48 -21.26
CA GLU A 440 -8.37 5.69 -22.69
C GLU A 440 -7.28 6.75 -22.96
N ARG A 441 -7.35 7.90 -22.28
CA ARG A 441 -6.33 8.96 -22.39
C ARG A 441 -4.96 8.52 -21.90
N LEU A 442 -4.91 7.74 -20.81
CA LEU A 442 -3.65 7.22 -20.27
C LEU A 442 -3.02 6.24 -21.25
N ILE A 443 -3.79 5.34 -21.88
CA ILE A 443 -3.28 4.40 -22.89
C ILE A 443 -2.62 5.12 -24.07
N CYS A 444 -3.05 6.34 -24.40
CA CYS A 444 -2.43 7.17 -25.44
C CYS A 444 -1.12 7.87 -25.01
N SER A 445 -0.72 7.75 -23.74
CA SER A 445 0.52 8.33 -23.20
C SER A 445 1.66 7.31 -23.22
N PRO A 446 2.94 7.73 -23.13
CA PRO A 446 4.07 6.80 -23.13
C PRO A 446 4.11 6.03 -21.80
N LEU A 447 3.54 4.84 -21.78
CA LEU A 447 3.44 3.97 -20.60
C LEU A 447 4.28 2.70 -20.75
N THR A 448 4.72 2.15 -19.62
CA THR A 448 5.36 0.83 -19.58
C THR A 448 4.37 -0.26 -19.96
N SER A 449 4.85 -1.37 -20.53
CA SER A 449 4.01 -2.54 -20.87
C SER A 449 3.22 -3.03 -19.64
N TYR A 450 3.87 -3.05 -18.47
CA TYR A 450 3.30 -3.40 -17.18
C TYR A 450 2.13 -2.51 -16.77
N THR A 451 2.27 -1.21 -16.98
CA THR A 451 1.19 -0.26 -16.72
C THR A 451 -0.02 -0.53 -17.61
N ILE A 452 0.20 -0.83 -18.89
CA ILE A 452 -0.90 -1.13 -19.83
C ILE A 452 -1.71 -2.32 -19.33
N ILE A 453 -1.05 -3.34 -18.76
CA ILE A 453 -1.74 -4.49 -18.17
C ILE A 453 -2.60 -4.09 -16.96
N LEU A 454 -2.11 -3.23 -16.07
CA LEU A 454 -2.93 -2.68 -14.99
C LEU A 454 -4.15 -1.94 -15.55
N LEU A 455 -3.97 -1.06 -16.54
CA LEU A 455 -5.07 -0.31 -17.15
C LEU A 455 -6.10 -1.22 -17.85
N GLN A 456 -5.67 -2.32 -18.47
CA GLN A 456 -6.55 -3.35 -19.01
C GLN A 456 -7.37 -3.99 -17.90
N LYS A 457 -6.74 -4.40 -16.80
CA LYS A 457 -7.46 -4.99 -15.65
C LYS A 457 -8.46 -4.02 -15.04
N LEU A 458 -8.07 -2.76 -14.85
CA LEU A 458 -8.96 -1.69 -14.37
C LEU A 458 -10.15 -1.47 -15.33
N THR A 459 -9.91 -1.57 -16.64
CA THR A 459 -10.99 -1.52 -17.64
C THR A 459 -11.97 -2.67 -17.43
N ALA A 460 -11.49 -3.90 -17.18
CA ALA A 460 -12.38 -5.02 -16.86
C ALA A 460 -13.25 -4.72 -15.65
N THR A 461 -12.65 -4.23 -14.56
CA THR A 461 -13.36 -3.87 -13.32
C THR A 461 -14.44 -2.81 -13.57
N VAL A 462 -14.13 -1.74 -14.31
CA VAL A 462 -15.11 -0.67 -14.60
C VAL A 462 -16.24 -1.17 -15.51
N LEU A 463 -15.94 -2.01 -16.50
CA LEU A 463 -16.95 -2.62 -17.37
C LEU A 463 -17.91 -3.53 -16.59
N GLN A 464 -17.37 -4.33 -15.65
CA GLN A 464 -18.15 -5.16 -14.74
C GLN A 464 -19.09 -4.30 -13.88
N SER A 465 -18.55 -3.30 -13.18
CA SER A 465 -19.36 -2.36 -12.37
C SER A 465 -20.43 -1.65 -13.22
N THR A 466 -20.08 -1.20 -14.42
CA THR A 466 -21.03 -0.53 -15.34
C THR A 466 -22.20 -1.45 -15.69
N ALA A 467 -21.93 -2.73 -16.00
CA ALA A 467 -22.97 -3.69 -16.37
C ALA A 467 -24.00 -3.86 -15.25
N PHE A 468 -23.56 -4.03 -14.00
CA PHE A 468 -24.44 -4.20 -12.85
C PHE A 468 -25.15 -2.90 -12.45
N ILE A 469 -24.47 -1.74 -12.49
CA ILE A 469 -25.10 -0.43 -12.23
C ILE A 469 -26.21 -0.16 -13.25
N LEU A 470 -25.93 -0.40 -14.54
CA LEU A 470 -26.92 -0.25 -15.60
C LEU A 470 -28.17 -1.06 -15.29
N HIS A 471 -28.01 -2.34 -14.95
CA HIS A 471 -29.13 -3.22 -14.63
C HIS A 471 -29.89 -2.76 -13.37
N ASN A 472 -29.18 -2.39 -12.29
CA ASN A 472 -29.77 -2.04 -11.00
C ASN A 472 -30.59 -0.73 -11.01
N GLN A 473 -30.16 0.31 -11.74
CA GLN A 473 -30.79 1.63 -11.68
C GLN A 473 -32.25 1.69 -12.16
N TYR A 474 -32.74 0.66 -12.85
CA TYR A 474 -34.00 0.74 -13.61
C TYR A 474 -34.84 -0.54 -13.54
N ILE A 475 -34.77 -1.28 -12.43
CA ILE A 475 -35.63 -2.44 -12.19
C ILE A 475 -37.11 -2.01 -12.09
N ASP A 476 -37.39 -0.81 -11.55
CA ASP A 476 -38.76 -0.32 -11.30
C ASP A 476 -39.32 0.67 -12.34
N LYS A 477 -38.63 0.94 -13.45
CA LYS A 477 -39.07 1.95 -14.42
C LYS A 477 -39.03 1.45 -15.87
N ASN A 478 -40.24 1.18 -16.40
CA ASN A 478 -40.63 1.03 -17.81
C ASN A 478 -40.36 -0.34 -18.49
N GLY A 479 -41.46 -1.03 -18.85
CA GLY A 479 -41.67 -1.97 -19.97
C GLY A 479 -40.59 -2.99 -20.35
N ASN A 480 -40.98 -4.27 -20.47
CA ASN A 480 -40.14 -5.44 -20.80
C ASN A 480 -39.12 -5.24 -21.95
N LYS A 481 -39.45 -4.42 -22.97
CA LYS A 481 -38.56 -4.15 -24.11
C LYS A 481 -37.31 -3.35 -23.73
N ASN A 482 -37.43 -2.37 -22.84
CA ASN A 482 -36.30 -1.54 -22.42
C ASN A 482 -35.37 -2.31 -21.48
N THR A 483 -35.94 -3.12 -20.58
CA THR A 483 -35.20 -4.10 -19.75
C THR A 483 -34.36 -5.03 -20.62
N TYR A 484 -34.94 -5.62 -21.67
CA TYR A 484 -34.22 -6.52 -22.57
C TYR A 484 -33.04 -5.84 -23.30
N ILE A 485 -33.23 -4.64 -23.85
CA ILE A 485 -32.16 -3.89 -24.54
C ILE A 485 -31.01 -3.60 -23.56
N ARG A 486 -31.34 -3.22 -22.33
CA ARG A 486 -30.37 -2.92 -21.28
C ARG A 486 -29.58 -4.15 -20.86
N ASP A 487 -30.26 -5.27 -20.63
CA ASP A 487 -29.60 -6.52 -20.24
C ASP A 487 -28.69 -7.03 -21.35
N LYS A 488 -29.08 -6.84 -22.62
CA LYS A 488 -28.21 -7.12 -23.77
C LYS A 488 -26.95 -6.26 -23.78
N LYS A 489 -27.05 -4.96 -23.42
CA LYS A 489 -25.89 -4.06 -23.30
C LYS A 489 -25.01 -4.45 -22.11
N ALA A 490 -25.59 -4.70 -20.93
CA ALA A 490 -24.87 -5.14 -19.74
C ALA A 490 -24.10 -6.44 -20.01
N LEU A 491 -24.75 -7.43 -20.64
CA LEU A 491 -24.10 -8.68 -21.04
C LEU A 491 -22.97 -8.46 -22.06
N HIS A 492 -23.13 -7.52 -22.99
CA HIS A 492 -22.06 -7.16 -23.92
C HIS A 492 -20.84 -6.59 -23.18
N LEU A 493 -21.06 -5.72 -22.19
CA LEU A 493 -19.98 -5.16 -21.35
C LEU A 493 -19.26 -6.26 -20.56
N LEU A 494 -20.00 -7.22 -19.98
CA LEU A 494 -19.39 -8.35 -19.26
C LEU A 494 -18.58 -9.28 -20.18
N ARG A 495 -19.05 -9.52 -21.40
CA ARG A 495 -18.28 -10.26 -22.41
C ARG A 495 -17.04 -9.50 -22.85
N LEU A 496 -17.10 -8.17 -22.91
CA LEU A 496 -15.94 -7.35 -23.21
C LEU A 496 -14.93 -7.36 -22.06
N SER A 497 -15.37 -7.30 -20.80
CA SER A 497 -14.47 -7.34 -19.64
C SER A 497 -13.64 -8.61 -19.59
N MET A 498 -14.18 -9.75 -20.06
CA MET A 498 -13.43 -11.01 -20.13
C MET A 498 -12.18 -10.96 -21.03
N LYS A 499 -12.07 -10.00 -21.96
CA LYS A 499 -10.86 -9.85 -22.77
C LYS A 499 -9.66 -9.31 -21.99
N PHE A 500 -9.92 -8.73 -20.82
CA PHE A 500 -8.93 -8.04 -19.99
C PHE A 500 -8.90 -8.56 -18.54
N GLY A 501 -9.90 -9.35 -18.17
CA GLY A 501 -10.09 -9.90 -16.83
C GLY A 501 -9.45 -11.27 -16.63
N TYR A 502 -9.53 -11.76 -15.39
CA TYR A 502 -9.02 -13.07 -15.01
C TYR A 502 -9.92 -14.20 -15.52
N VAL A 503 -9.44 -15.45 -15.46
CA VAL A 503 -10.24 -16.65 -15.76
C VAL A 503 -11.50 -16.71 -14.89
N SER A 504 -11.39 -16.31 -13.61
CA SER A 504 -12.51 -16.27 -12.65
C SER A 504 -13.57 -15.21 -12.94
N ASP A 505 -13.26 -14.18 -13.76
CA ASP A 505 -14.21 -13.10 -14.08
C ASP A 505 -15.41 -13.59 -14.91
N MET A 506 -15.36 -14.82 -15.44
CA MET A 506 -16.53 -15.48 -16.05
C MET A 506 -17.72 -15.58 -15.08
N LEU A 507 -17.46 -15.66 -13.77
CA LEU A 507 -18.51 -15.73 -12.77
C LEU A 507 -19.32 -14.42 -12.65
N TYR A 508 -18.83 -13.28 -13.13
CA TYR A 508 -19.69 -12.08 -13.26
C TYR A 508 -20.81 -12.29 -14.27
N ILE A 509 -20.57 -13.04 -15.35
CA ILE A 509 -21.63 -13.42 -16.30
C ILE A 509 -22.60 -14.40 -15.65
N ALA A 510 -22.09 -15.37 -14.89
CA ALA A 510 -22.95 -16.32 -14.16
C ALA A 510 -23.86 -15.59 -13.16
N MET A 511 -23.32 -14.67 -12.36
CA MET A 511 -24.10 -13.81 -11.45
C MET A 511 -25.14 -12.99 -12.21
N PHE A 512 -24.78 -12.41 -13.35
CA PHE A 512 -25.71 -11.63 -14.17
C PHE A 512 -26.84 -12.49 -14.74
N TYR A 513 -26.55 -13.70 -15.22
CA TYR A 513 -27.56 -14.64 -15.68
C TYR A 513 -28.46 -15.13 -14.54
N TYR A 514 -27.91 -15.39 -13.35
CA TYR A 514 -28.69 -15.67 -12.17
C TYR A 514 -29.67 -14.52 -11.85
N LYS A 515 -29.17 -13.28 -11.79
CA LYS A 515 -29.95 -12.08 -11.52
C LYS A 515 -31.04 -11.79 -12.55
N THR A 516 -30.83 -12.22 -13.80
CA THR A 516 -31.81 -12.08 -14.91
C THR A 516 -32.66 -13.34 -15.13
N PHE A 517 -32.67 -14.27 -14.16
CA PHE A 517 -33.45 -15.52 -14.19
C PHE A 517 -33.11 -16.48 -15.35
N ARG A 518 -31.92 -16.33 -15.94
CA ARG A 518 -31.39 -17.19 -17.03
C ARG A 518 -30.58 -18.36 -16.48
N TYR A 519 -31.24 -19.19 -15.68
CA TYR A 519 -30.59 -20.23 -14.88
C TYR A 519 -29.82 -21.29 -15.69
N LYS A 520 -30.34 -21.72 -16.85
CA LYS A 520 -29.64 -22.68 -17.73
C LYS A 520 -28.32 -22.10 -18.26
N ASP A 521 -28.33 -20.83 -18.65
CA ASP A 521 -27.13 -20.14 -19.12
C ASP A 521 -26.14 -19.91 -17.97
N ALA A 522 -26.63 -19.58 -16.77
CA ALA A 522 -25.80 -19.44 -15.58
C ALA A 522 -25.07 -20.76 -15.25
N LEU A 523 -25.78 -21.89 -15.20
CA LEU A 523 -25.18 -23.21 -14.96
C LEU A 523 -24.13 -23.57 -16.01
N SER A 524 -24.40 -23.30 -17.29
CA SER A 524 -23.43 -23.54 -18.36
C SER A 524 -22.13 -22.75 -18.16
N ILE A 525 -22.22 -21.48 -17.76
CA ILE A 525 -21.03 -20.67 -17.46
C ILE A 525 -20.31 -21.17 -16.21
N ILE A 526 -21.05 -21.60 -15.18
CA ILE A 526 -20.47 -22.18 -13.95
C ILE A 526 -19.67 -23.44 -14.31
N ASP A 527 -20.24 -24.36 -15.09
CA ASP A 527 -19.58 -25.60 -15.51
C ASP A 527 -18.29 -25.31 -16.30
N ILE A 528 -18.34 -24.40 -17.27
CA ILE A 528 -17.16 -23.96 -18.04
C ILE A 528 -16.11 -23.34 -17.11
N SER A 529 -16.53 -22.51 -16.16
CA SER A 529 -15.61 -21.85 -15.24
C SER A 529 -14.89 -22.84 -14.33
N LYS A 530 -15.60 -23.84 -13.78
CA LYS A 530 -15.01 -24.88 -12.93
C LYS A 530 -13.97 -25.69 -13.70
N VAL A 531 -14.28 -26.12 -14.94
CA VAL A 531 -13.35 -26.87 -15.81
C VAL A 531 -12.11 -26.04 -16.15
N LYS A 532 -12.25 -24.74 -16.40
CA LYS A 532 -11.11 -23.87 -16.68
C LYS A 532 -10.25 -23.65 -15.44
N MET A 533 -10.86 -23.37 -14.29
CA MET A 533 -10.13 -23.13 -13.05
C MET A 533 -9.48 -24.40 -12.48
N SER A 534 -9.95 -25.60 -12.85
CA SER A 534 -9.35 -26.88 -12.43
C SER A 534 -8.15 -27.30 -13.28
N GLN A 535 -7.76 -26.53 -14.30
CA GLN A 535 -6.60 -26.87 -15.13
C GLN A 535 -5.30 -26.71 -14.31
N PRO A 536 -4.34 -27.64 -14.42
CA PRO A 536 -3.13 -27.64 -13.58
C PRO A 536 -2.23 -26.40 -13.77
N TYR A 537 -2.32 -25.77 -14.96
CA TYR A 537 -1.58 -24.56 -15.29
C TYR A 537 -2.26 -23.27 -14.84
N VAL A 538 -3.53 -23.30 -14.39
CA VAL A 538 -4.20 -22.09 -13.88
C VAL A 538 -3.75 -21.84 -12.45
N ARG A 539 -3.16 -20.66 -12.22
CA ARG A 539 -2.71 -20.23 -10.90
C ARG A 539 -3.79 -19.42 -10.20
N PHE A 540 -4.07 -19.77 -8.96
CA PHE A 540 -4.94 -19.00 -8.07
C PHE A 540 -4.12 -18.50 -6.88
N ARG A 541 -3.99 -17.17 -6.75
CA ARG A 541 -3.19 -16.51 -5.69
C ARG A 541 -1.74 -17.00 -5.54
N GLY A 542 -1.12 -17.46 -6.63
CA GLY A 542 0.25 -18.01 -6.62
C GLY A 542 0.32 -19.50 -6.27
N ASN A 543 -0.81 -20.17 -6.08
CA ASN A 543 -0.89 -21.61 -5.90
C ASN A 543 -1.24 -22.29 -7.23
N GLY A 544 -0.76 -23.52 -7.41
CA GLY A 544 -0.85 -24.28 -8.65
C GLY A 544 0.49 -24.85 -9.12
N GLN A 545 0.46 -25.72 -10.12
CA GLN A 545 1.66 -26.41 -10.61
C GLN A 545 2.52 -25.46 -11.45
N GLY A 546 3.56 -24.89 -10.84
CA GLY A 546 4.41 -23.87 -11.48
C GLY A 546 5.05 -24.34 -12.79
N TRP A 547 5.42 -25.62 -12.89
CA TRP A 547 5.95 -26.21 -14.12
C TRP A 547 4.88 -26.26 -15.24
N ALA A 548 3.64 -26.63 -14.93
CA ALA A 548 2.54 -26.67 -15.89
C ALA A 548 2.16 -25.26 -16.37
N TYR A 549 2.24 -24.26 -15.48
CA TYR A 549 2.05 -22.86 -15.84
C TYR A 549 3.09 -22.39 -16.86
N ILE A 550 4.38 -22.63 -16.58
CA ILE A 550 5.46 -22.23 -17.50
C ILE A 550 5.37 -23.01 -18.82
N GLU A 551 5.02 -24.29 -18.79
CA GLU A 551 4.81 -25.07 -20.02
C GLU A 551 3.66 -24.51 -20.88
N ALA A 552 2.54 -24.10 -20.25
CA ALA A 552 1.37 -23.62 -20.96
C ALA A 552 1.48 -22.18 -21.45
N VAL A 553 2.04 -21.27 -20.64
CA VAL A 553 2.04 -19.82 -20.90
C VAL A 553 3.38 -19.12 -20.67
N GLY A 554 4.47 -19.86 -20.45
CA GLY A 554 5.82 -19.29 -20.37
C GLY A 554 6.19 -18.54 -21.65
N GLY A 555 6.85 -17.39 -21.50
CA GLY A 555 7.20 -16.47 -22.59
C GLY A 555 6.03 -15.74 -23.25
N GLN A 556 4.77 -16.04 -22.89
CA GLN A 556 3.60 -15.36 -23.45
C GLN A 556 3.44 -13.94 -22.86
N PRO A 557 2.82 -13.01 -23.60
CA PRO A 557 2.54 -11.69 -23.06
C PRO A 557 1.54 -11.75 -21.90
N TRP A 558 1.66 -10.80 -20.98
CA TRP A 558 0.84 -10.75 -19.77
C TRP A 558 -0.67 -10.65 -20.02
N SER A 559 -1.09 -10.05 -21.13
CA SER A 559 -2.49 -10.03 -21.56
C SER A 559 -3.05 -11.45 -21.81
N THR A 560 -2.22 -12.35 -22.32
CA THR A 560 -2.57 -13.76 -22.53
C THR A 560 -2.56 -14.52 -21.21
N LYS A 561 -1.50 -14.33 -20.40
CA LYS A 561 -1.37 -14.99 -19.09
C LYS A 561 -2.57 -14.71 -18.19
N ILE A 562 -2.97 -13.44 -18.05
CA ILE A 562 -4.11 -13.04 -17.21
C ILE A 562 -5.42 -13.71 -17.63
N THR A 563 -5.68 -13.80 -18.92
CA THR A 563 -6.97 -14.28 -19.45
C THR A 563 -7.06 -15.80 -19.53
N GLN A 564 -5.93 -16.52 -19.51
CA GLN A 564 -5.89 -17.97 -19.72
C GLN A 564 -5.41 -18.77 -18.52
N ALA A 565 -4.50 -18.21 -17.71
CA ALA A 565 -3.76 -18.96 -16.69
C ALA A 565 -3.80 -18.34 -15.30
N ILE A 566 -4.53 -17.23 -15.08
CA ILE A 566 -4.63 -16.57 -13.79
C ILE A 566 -6.09 -16.50 -13.34
N ALA A 567 -6.36 -16.96 -12.12
CA ALA A 567 -7.62 -16.79 -11.41
C ALA A 567 -7.39 -15.98 -10.12
N ASN A 568 -8.35 -15.13 -9.78
CA ASN A 568 -8.36 -14.39 -8.51
C ASN A 568 -9.74 -14.40 -7.84
N ASN A 569 -9.77 -14.01 -6.57
CA ASN A 569 -10.98 -13.63 -5.85
C ASN A 569 -11.78 -12.59 -6.63
N LEU A 570 -13.10 -12.71 -6.59
CA LEU A 570 -14.00 -11.74 -7.19
C LEU A 570 -14.26 -10.59 -6.23
N ARG A 571 -14.05 -9.37 -6.70
CA ARG A 571 -14.27 -8.13 -5.96
C ARG A 571 -15.67 -7.58 -6.19
N LEU A 572 -16.53 -7.67 -5.18
CA LEU A 572 -17.87 -7.10 -5.23
C LEU A 572 -17.88 -5.74 -4.51
N ASP A 573 -18.05 -4.65 -5.26
CA ASP A 573 -18.24 -3.30 -4.70
C ASP A 573 -19.52 -3.27 -3.85
N ASN A 574 -19.40 -2.88 -2.59
CA ASN A 574 -20.55 -2.83 -1.68
C ASN A 574 -21.64 -1.89 -2.21
N GLY A 575 -21.28 -0.83 -2.93
CA GLY A 575 -22.18 0.13 -3.58
C GLY A 575 -23.07 -0.47 -4.67
N ILE A 576 -22.81 -1.69 -5.14
CA ILE A 576 -23.50 -2.33 -6.26
C ILE A 576 -24.13 -3.65 -5.80
N CYS A 577 -25.42 -3.85 -6.09
CA CYS A 577 -26.08 -5.13 -5.86
C CYS A 577 -25.73 -6.13 -6.98
N TYR A 578 -24.81 -7.05 -6.70
CA TYR A 578 -24.45 -8.14 -7.61
C TYR A 578 -25.43 -9.31 -7.47
N ILE A 579 -25.56 -9.84 -6.25
CA ILE A 579 -26.53 -10.87 -5.85
C ILE A 579 -27.27 -10.42 -4.59
N THR A 580 -28.54 -10.76 -4.48
CA THR A 580 -29.44 -10.24 -3.43
C THR A 580 -29.14 -10.85 -2.07
N GLU A 581 -28.66 -12.09 -2.07
CA GLU A 581 -28.37 -12.89 -0.88
C GLU A 581 -27.25 -12.29 -0.01
N LEU A 582 -26.39 -11.44 -0.60
CA LEU A 582 -25.26 -10.79 0.08
C LEU A 582 -25.50 -9.31 0.45
N LEU A 583 -26.73 -8.81 0.30
CA LEU A 583 -27.01 -7.39 0.53
C LEU A 583 -26.74 -6.97 1.98
N LEU A 584 -27.10 -7.80 2.96
CA LEU A 584 -26.87 -7.51 4.38
C LEU A 584 -25.36 -7.34 4.67
N GLU A 585 -24.53 -8.23 4.13
CA GLU A 585 -23.08 -8.20 4.30
C GLU A 585 -22.46 -6.96 3.63
N GLN A 586 -22.91 -6.62 2.42
CA GLN A 586 -22.48 -5.41 1.72
C GLN A 586 -22.90 -4.13 2.48
N GLU A 587 -24.08 -4.11 3.10
CA GLU A 587 -24.54 -2.99 3.92
C GLU A 587 -23.80 -2.86 5.24
N SER A 588 -23.51 -3.99 5.92
CA SER A 588 -22.65 -4.01 7.12
C SER A 588 -21.29 -3.40 6.81
N GLY A 589 -20.66 -3.85 5.71
CA GLY A 589 -19.38 -3.29 5.28
C GLY A 589 -19.44 -1.78 5.03
N LYS A 590 -20.47 -1.27 4.34
CA LYS A 590 -20.63 0.17 4.11
C LYS A 590 -20.65 0.99 5.39
N ARG A 591 -21.35 0.52 6.43
CA ARG A 591 -21.45 1.22 7.73
C ARG A 591 -20.08 1.38 8.40
N SER A 592 -19.14 0.49 8.09
CA SER A 592 -17.77 0.51 8.61
C SER A 592 -16.75 1.12 7.61
N ASN A 593 -17.23 1.84 6.59
CA ASN A 593 -16.43 2.40 5.49
C ASN A 593 -15.66 1.35 4.67
N ARG A 594 -16.14 0.10 4.62
CA ARG A 594 -15.66 -0.91 3.66
C ARG A 594 -16.37 -0.74 2.33
N THR A 595 -15.58 -0.67 1.27
CA THR A 595 -16.05 -0.37 -0.08
C THR A 595 -16.29 -1.62 -0.93
N TRP A 596 -15.80 -2.79 -0.51
CA TRP A 596 -15.96 -4.03 -1.26
C TRP A 596 -15.78 -5.28 -0.37
N ILE A 597 -16.23 -6.43 -0.89
CA ILE A 597 -15.92 -7.78 -0.39
C ILE A 597 -15.17 -8.59 -1.46
N LEU A 598 -14.32 -9.54 -1.03
CA LEU A 598 -13.64 -10.48 -1.91
C LEU A 598 -14.16 -11.88 -1.67
N ILE A 599 -14.59 -12.57 -2.72
CA ILE A 599 -15.14 -13.92 -2.63
C ILE A 599 -14.29 -14.87 -3.48
N SER A 600 -13.90 -16.00 -2.90
CA SER A 600 -13.24 -17.07 -3.65
C SER A 600 -14.13 -17.53 -4.81
N PRO A 601 -13.59 -17.66 -6.03
CA PRO A 601 -14.38 -18.10 -7.19
C PRO A 601 -14.97 -19.49 -6.98
N PHE A 602 -14.29 -20.36 -6.22
CA PHE A 602 -14.76 -21.70 -5.90
C PHE A 602 -15.98 -21.66 -4.97
N ILE A 603 -15.98 -20.77 -3.99
CA ILE A 603 -17.12 -20.56 -3.08
C ILE A 603 -18.31 -19.96 -3.84
N LEU A 604 -18.07 -18.91 -4.63
CA LEU A 604 -19.13 -18.23 -5.39
C LEU A 604 -19.78 -19.13 -6.44
N ALA A 605 -18.98 -19.93 -7.17
CA ALA A 605 -19.51 -20.86 -8.18
C ALA A 605 -20.47 -21.88 -7.55
N ASN A 606 -20.11 -22.47 -6.41
CA ASN A 606 -20.97 -23.40 -5.70
C ASN A 606 -22.19 -22.70 -5.06
N MET A 607 -22.03 -21.47 -4.53
CA MET A 607 -23.16 -20.68 -4.02
C MET A 607 -24.20 -20.46 -5.13
N LEU A 608 -23.80 -19.99 -6.30
CA LEU A 608 -24.71 -19.77 -7.43
C LEU A 608 -25.41 -21.07 -7.87
N GLU A 609 -24.68 -22.19 -7.86
CA GLU A 609 -25.25 -23.49 -8.20
C GLU A 609 -26.33 -23.94 -7.19
N ILE A 610 -26.11 -23.74 -5.89
CA ILE A 610 -27.14 -23.99 -4.86
C ILE A 610 -28.37 -23.13 -5.12
N LEU A 611 -28.17 -21.81 -5.31
CA LEU A 611 -29.26 -20.86 -5.54
C LEU A 611 -30.11 -21.21 -6.77
N ILE A 612 -29.48 -21.72 -7.82
CA ILE A 612 -30.17 -22.11 -9.05
C ILE A 612 -30.86 -23.48 -8.90
N CYS A 613 -30.20 -24.45 -8.29
CA CYS A 613 -30.63 -25.85 -8.29
C CYS A 613 -31.57 -26.21 -7.14
N ARG A 614 -31.70 -25.37 -6.09
CA ARG A 614 -32.43 -25.69 -4.85
C ARG A 614 -33.84 -26.28 -5.00
N HIS A 615 -34.56 -25.97 -6.09
CA HIS A 615 -35.92 -26.49 -6.33
C HIS A 615 -36.00 -27.55 -7.44
N ASN A 616 -35.00 -27.61 -8.32
CA ASN A 616 -35.08 -28.42 -9.55
C ASN A 616 -34.13 -29.63 -9.54
N ASP A 617 -32.99 -29.51 -8.85
CA ASP A 617 -31.93 -30.51 -8.83
C ASP A 617 -31.27 -30.50 -7.44
N THR A 618 -31.96 -31.11 -6.47
CA THR A 618 -31.56 -31.10 -5.07
C THR A 618 -30.27 -31.87 -4.82
N SER A 619 -29.95 -32.89 -5.62
CA SER A 619 -28.68 -33.62 -5.52
C SER A 619 -27.51 -32.75 -5.95
N ARG A 620 -27.66 -31.99 -7.03
CA ARG A 620 -26.66 -31.01 -7.48
C ARG A 620 -26.47 -29.87 -6.47
N ALA A 621 -27.56 -29.37 -5.90
CA ALA A 621 -27.50 -28.37 -4.82
C ALA A 621 -26.78 -28.91 -3.58
N GLN A 622 -27.07 -30.15 -3.15
CA GLN A 622 -26.39 -30.77 -2.02
C GLN A 622 -24.90 -30.99 -2.29
N ALA A 623 -24.53 -31.49 -3.47
CA ALA A 623 -23.13 -31.66 -3.85
C ALA A 623 -22.35 -30.33 -3.85
N ALA A 624 -22.98 -29.23 -4.30
CA ALA A 624 -22.38 -27.90 -4.23
C ALA A 624 -22.20 -27.43 -2.77
N LEU A 625 -23.15 -27.74 -1.88
CA LEU A 625 -23.04 -27.43 -0.45
C LEU A 625 -21.92 -28.23 0.24
N ASP A 626 -21.80 -29.51 -0.09
CA ASP A 626 -20.73 -30.39 0.40
C ASP A 626 -19.36 -29.89 -0.08
N ASN A 627 -19.27 -29.40 -1.33
CA ASN A 627 -18.05 -28.81 -1.87
C ASN A 627 -17.65 -27.52 -1.12
N ILE A 628 -18.58 -26.62 -0.81
CA ILE A 628 -18.27 -25.42 0.00
C ILE A 628 -17.76 -25.84 1.38
N THR A 629 -18.43 -26.82 2.00
CA THR A 629 -18.06 -27.35 3.31
C THR A 629 -16.64 -27.94 3.27
N ALA A 630 -16.33 -28.75 2.26
CA ALA A 630 -15.00 -29.31 2.07
C ALA A 630 -13.93 -28.24 1.81
N LEU A 631 -14.23 -27.22 1.00
CA LEU A 631 -13.30 -26.10 0.74
C LEU A 631 -12.95 -25.31 2.01
N ILE A 632 -13.90 -25.19 2.95
CA ILE A 632 -13.71 -24.47 4.21
C ILE A 632 -13.03 -25.37 5.26
N GLN A 633 -13.42 -26.64 5.37
CA GLN A 633 -12.92 -27.58 6.38
C GLN A 633 -11.57 -28.21 6.02
N HIS A 634 -11.39 -28.58 4.75
CA HIS A 634 -10.18 -29.20 4.20
C HIS A 634 -9.34 -28.23 3.41
N GLY A 635 -9.63 -26.92 3.48
CA GLY A 635 -8.86 -25.91 2.80
C GLY A 635 -7.39 -25.97 3.22
N GLU A 636 -6.58 -26.72 2.48
CA GLU A 636 -5.20 -26.35 2.20
C GLU A 636 -5.25 -24.85 1.87
N GLU A 637 -4.27 -24.06 2.32
CA GLU A 637 -4.25 -22.59 2.21
C GLU A 637 -4.35 -22.04 0.75
N ASP A 638 -4.62 -22.93 -0.19
CA ASP A 638 -4.58 -22.81 -1.63
C ASP A 638 -5.85 -22.24 -2.25
N PHE A 639 -7.07 -22.60 -1.79
CA PHE A 639 -8.33 -22.24 -2.48
C PHE A 639 -9.24 -21.24 -1.75
N VAL A 640 -9.08 -21.10 -0.44
CA VAL A 640 -9.76 -20.10 0.39
C VAL A 640 -8.71 -19.35 1.19
N ALA A 641 -8.60 -18.04 0.94
CA ALA A 641 -7.66 -17.21 1.65
C ALA A 641 -8.02 -17.13 3.14
N LYS A 642 -7.02 -17.12 4.03
CA LYS A 642 -7.25 -16.77 5.44
C LYS A 642 -7.93 -15.41 5.61
N ASP A 643 -7.74 -14.50 4.65
CA ASP A 643 -8.33 -13.16 4.64
C ASP A 643 -9.76 -13.14 4.10
N THR A 644 -10.25 -14.23 3.50
CA THR A 644 -11.65 -14.36 3.01
C THR A 644 -12.49 -15.30 3.87
N MET A 645 -11.97 -15.76 5.01
CA MET A 645 -12.59 -16.84 5.77
C MET A 645 -13.88 -16.39 6.46
N ASP A 646 -13.98 -15.13 6.90
CA ASP A 646 -15.19 -14.55 7.47
C ASP A 646 -16.36 -14.62 6.46
N ILE A 647 -16.18 -14.10 5.25
CA ILE A 647 -17.23 -14.15 4.21
C ILE A 647 -17.48 -15.57 3.69
N SER A 648 -16.47 -16.45 3.66
CA SER A 648 -16.65 -17.84 3.24
C SER A 648 -17.57 -18.62 4.20
N TRP A 649 -17.37 -18.49 5.51
CA TRP A 649 -18.28 -19.06 6.51
C TRP A 649 -19.67 -18.44 6.44
N GLU A 650 -19.74 -17.12 6.22
CA GLU A 650 -21.02 -16.43 6.03
C GLU A 650 -21.81 -17.01 4.85
N ILE A 651 -21.16 -17.18 3.69
CA ILE A 651 -21.79 -17.75 2.49
C ILE A 651 -22.24 -19.19 2.75
N LEU A 652 -21.45 -20.01 3.46
CA LEU A 652 -21.87 -21.36 3.83
C LEU A 652 -23.13 -21.32 4.70
N GLY A 653 -23.19 -20.42 5.69
CA GLY A 653 -24.38 -20.23 6.53
C GLY A 653 -25.61 -19.83 5.73
N ILE A 654 -25.47 -18.88 4.80
CA ILE A 654 -26.55 -18.47 3.87
C ILE A 654 -27.05 -19.65 3.04
N CYS A 655 -26.13 -20.44 2.48
CA CYS A 655 -26.49 -21.62 1.68
C CYS A 655 -27.22 -22.68 2.51
N GLN A 656 -26.79 -22.92 3.74
CA GLN A 656 -27.41 -23.88 4.66
C GLN A 656 -28.81 -23.42 5.10
N GLU A 657 -28.98 -22.12 5.39
CA GLU A 657 -30.28 -21.51 5.71
C GLU A 657 -31.26 -21.69 4.54
N ILE A 658 -30.83 -21.37 3.31
CA ILE A 658 -31.64 -21.52 2.10
C ILE A 658 -32.04 -22.99 1.85
N ASN A 659 -31.20 -23.95 2.25
CA ASN A 659 -31.50 -25.38 2.16
C ASN A 659 -32.33 -25.90 3.35
N GLY A 660 -32.73 -25.03 4.29
CA GLY A 660 -33.57 -25.37 5.44
C GLY A 660 -32.83 -25.96 6.65
N ASN A 661 -31.49 -25.97 6.65
CA ASN A 661 -30.70 -26.50 7.77
C ASN A 661 -30.28 -25.36 8.73
N ILE A 662 -31.22 -24.95 9.57
CA ILE A 662 -31.07 -23.83 10.52
C ILE A 662 -29.92 -24.07 11.51
N GLN A 663 -29.76 -25.30 12.03
CA GLN A 663 -28.71 -25.62 13.00
C GLN A 663 -27.32 -25.49 12.38
N ALA A 664 -27.12 -26.00 11.17
CA ALA A 664 -25.85 -25.86 10.46
C ALA A 664 -25.59 -24.39 10.11
N ALA A 665 -26.60 -23.66 9.63
CA ALA A 665 -26.49 -22.24 9.30
C ALA A 665 -26.01 -21.42 10.50
N ARG A 666 -26.62 -21.64 11.68
CA ARG A 666 -26.23 -21.00 12.94
C ARG A 666 -24.77 -21.30 13.29
N PHE A 667 -24.35 -22.56 13.17
CA PHE A 667 -22.95 -22.94 13.42
C PHE A 667 -22.00 -22.19 12.49
N SER A 668 -22.30 -22.13 11.19
CA SER A 668 -21.48 -21.42 10.21
C SER A 668 -21.41 -19.91 10.47
N PHE A 669 -22.51 -19.27 10.84
CA PHE A 669 -22.51 -17.86 11.25
C PHE A 669 -21.69 -17.63 12.53
N GLN A 670 -21.73 -18.54 13.50
CA GLN A 670 -20.86 -18.47 14.68
C GLN A 670 -19.38 -18.63 14.30
N GLN A 671 -19.05 -19.52 13.36
CA GLN A 671 -17.68 -19.66 12.85
C GLN A 671 -17.21 -18.41 12.12
N SER A 672 -18.07 -17.75 11.33
CA SER A 672 -17.83 -16.45 10.70
C SER A 672 -17.45 -15.38 11.72
N LEU A 673 -18.18 -15.28 12.84
CA LEU A 673 -17.88 -14.34 13.95
C LEU A 673 -16.54 -14.62 14.65
N GLN A 674 -16.04 -15.86 14.62
CA GLN A 674 -14.74 -16.24 15.18
C GLN A 674 -13.57 -15.91 14.26
N GLN A 675 -13.83 -15.68 12.97
CA GLN A 675 -12.79 -15.33 12.01
C GLN A 675 -12.30 -13.88 12.20
N TYR A 676 -11.12 -13.59 11.65
CA TYR A 676 -10.63 -12.23 11.56
C TYR A 676 -11.62 -11.38 10.72
N PRO A 677 -12.11 -10.22 11.23
CA PRO A 677 -13.19 -9.46 10.62
C PRO A 677 -12.71 -8.62 9.42
N PHE A 678 -12.23 -9.28 8.36
CA PHE A 678 -11.61 -8.62 7.23
C PHE A 678 -12.58 -7.70 6.47
N PHE A 679 -13.82 -8.14 6.28
CA PHE A 679 -14.86 -7.37 5.59
C PHE A 679 -15.83 -6.63 6.51
N GLU A 680 -15.65 -6.75 7.83
CA GLU A 680 -16.48 -6.07 8.85
C GLU A 680 -17.99 -6.40 8.72
N ILE A 681 -18.31 -7.66 8.44
CA ILE A 681 -19.68 -8.17 8.23
C ILE A 681 -20.40 -8.58 9.53
N GLN A 682 -19.79 -8.38 10.69
CA GLN A 682 -20.28 -8.95 11.97
C GLN A 682 -21.64 -8.38 12.41
N LEU A 683 -22.05 -7.22 11.90
CA LEU A 683 -23.42 -6.73 12.15
C LEU A 683 -24.44 -7.58 11.37
N ALA A 684 -24.17 -7.86 10.09
CA ALA A 684 -25.01 -8.74 9.27
C ALA A 684 -25.08 -10.15 9.85
N THR A 685 -23.94 -10.73 10.23
CA THR A 685 -23.90 -12.08 10.82
C THR A 685 -24.75 -12.19 12.09
N ARG A 686 -24.71 -11.17 12.97
CA ARG A 686 -25.54 -11.14 14.19
C ARG A 686 -27.03 -11.00 13.86
N GLU A 687 -27.36 -10.19 12.86
CA GLU A 687 -28.74 -10.04 12.38
C GLU A 687 -29.29 -11.37 11.84
N ARG A 688 -28.51 -12.11 11.05
CA ARG A 688 -28.90 -13.44 10.57
C ARG A 688 -29.12 -14.44 11.70
N ILE A 689 -28.21 -14.50 12.66
CA ILE A 689 -28.37 -15.38 13.85
C ILE A 689 -29.65 -15.04 14.61
N GLN A 690 -29.97 -13.75 14.76
CA GLN A 690 -31.19 -13.31 15.42
C GLN A 690 -32.43 -13.75 14.63
N ASN A 691 -32.44 -13.56 13.31
CA ASN A 691 -33.52 -13.99 12.44
C ASN A 691 -33.77 -15.50 12.51
N LEU A 692 -32.71 -16.32 12.54
CA LEU A 692 -32.84 -17.78 12.74
C LEU A 692 -33.48 -18.13 14.10
N ASN A 693 -33.11 -17.40 15.16
CA ASN A 693 -33.68 -17.63 16.49
C ASN A 693 -35.16 -17.25 16.57
N ASP A 694 -35.60 -16.26 15.79
CA ASP A 694 -37.00 -15.86 15.73
C ASP A 694 -37.82 -16.79 14.82
N GLN A 695 -37.21 -17.39 13.79
CA GLN A 695 -37.81 -18.47 13.00
C GLN A 695 -38.06 -19.75 13.81
N GLU A 696 -37.22 -20.09 14.78
CA GLU A 696 -37.44 -21.27 15.65
C GLU A 696 -38.52 -21.06 16.72
N LYS A 697 -38.90 -19.79 17.01
CA LYS A 697 -39.94 -19.45 17.99
C LYS A 697 -41.35 -19.45 17.38
N HIS A 698 -41.46 -19.51 16.06
CA HIS A 698 -42.71 -19.50 15.29
C HIS A 698 -42.87 -20.82 14.54
#